data_AF-A0A2H6KKE5-F1
#
_entry.id   AF-A0A2H6KKE5-F1
#
_cell.length_a   1.000
_cell.length_b   1.000
_cell.length_c   1.000
_cell.angle_alpha   90.00
_cell.angle_beta   90.00
_cell.angle_gamma   90.00
#
_symmetry.space_group_name_H-M   'P 1'
#
loop_
_entity.id
_entity.type
_entity.pdbx_description
1 polymer ?
#
loop_
_entity_poly.entity_id
_entity_poly.type
_entity_poly.pdbx_seq_one_letter_code
_entity_poly.pdbx_strand_id
1 'polypeptide(L)'
;MEGTTEIADKKPGKNNQEMINAKAGQVKDWSGWLESWLNDYVKQNVSKGKLKDLSYEEHNRNAVRDAIKEEIRVLIEHIKDEPDGGKPTAELNLKDIQKYLEAVAAAIETHVEPIAAEKLATKIETVSLSISDAAPNTKPYLRGAIEVTLLELSLMIKCFAGELQSFLLKPETDNIAAKIEETYGNAETLNGQLNEATGHPAGSSGKPNHAKNLDEAIEAVKNKAVELTTGDTTAMATLSDQIKSNLVALTGEFAIAGKKVSEQLEKLKKEISLNKDGEGLHKIHKQLKELHGGAVTDALSAAEKFLKPDAYKLRDETIEKLRGQVDKEIENAKKLMIKQAQKIYVTSVKEMLKAFADKVQKELQDLPKQIDKERKEGFKGFMRTVEGKITDNATTDENIKSSKILQKATLFKTLSTKFKEFFGPLKGYLDTEIMRLYKDSNAKKNPPVTIGDKDPHPYADALDAVQSKLNTLLDELHNSNHFTHSLTINLGNLSTALNSLVPTNFEGPCNTLPDVLKVGLRGFHAELEKAYVSVYDGVNFGASLTETKVHADGRTSGKLTTYGTKCAKVFLTLLSILSDDLNALKPFVKAHVNLKRLANPLRLVNSLPITVLLYARQIIKTVSCAEMKSSEVSIYIQN
;
A
#
# COMPACT_ATOMS: atom_id res chain seq x y z
N MET A 1 55.24 7.91 33.08
CA MET A 1 55.71 7.70 34.46
C MET A 1 54.76 8.50 35.32
N GLU A 2 53.87 7.99 36.15
CA GLU A 2 53.69 6.70 36.86
C GLU A 2 52.33 6.08 36.42
N GLY A 3 52.01 4.79 36.55
CA GLY A 3 52.50 3.74 37.46
C GLY A 3 51.33 3.17 38.26
N THR A 4 50.58 2.26 37.61
CA THR A 4 49.91 1.05 38.16
C THR A 4 49.71 0.92 39.67
N THR A 5 48.47 0.65 40.09
CA THR A 5 48.05 -0.57 40.83
C THR A 5 46.58 -0.47 41.29
N GLU A 6 45.69 -1.28 40.71
CA GLU A 6 44.56 -1.88 41.44
C GLU A 6 43.99 -3.07 40.63
N ILE A 7 44.70 -4.19 40.71
CA ILE A 7 44.17 -5.53 40.42
C ILE A 7 44.55 -6.38 41.62
N ALA A 8 43.58 -6.73 42.47
CA ALA A 8 43.48 -7.99 43.23
C ALA A 8 42.50 -7.82 44.40
N ASP A 9 41.28 -8.34 44.25
CA ASP A 9 40.60 -9.14 45.30
C ASP A 9 39.18 -9.56 44.87
N LYS A 10 39.10 -10.39 43.81
CA LYS A 10 37.89 -11.17 43.54
C LYS A 10 38.22 -12.64 43.73
N LYS A 11 37.78 -13.20 44.85
CA LYS A 11 37.85 -14.64 45.17
C LYS A 11 37.32 -15.46 43.97
N PRO A 12 38.16 -16.25 43.28
CA PRO A 12 37.77 -16.95 42.05
C PRO A 12 36.62 -17.97 42.22
N GLY A 13 36.46 -18.55 43.41
CA GLY A 13 35.52 -19.65 43.64
C GLY A 13 34.03 -19.26 43.69
N LYS A 14 33.68 -18.01 44.00
CA LYS A 14 32.26 -17.59 44.12
C LYS A 14 31.62 -17.28 42.76
N ASN A 15 32.40 -16.66 41.86
CA ASN A 15 31.99 -16.36 40.49
C ASN A 15 31.77 -17.63 39.67
N ASN A 16 32.57 -18.68 39.90
CA ASN A 16 32.44 -19.92 39.14
C ASN A 16 31.11 -20.62 39.49
N GLN A 17 30.76 -20.76 40.77
CA GLN A 17 29.50 -21.41 41.17
C GLN A 17 28.26 -20.62 40.72
N GLU A 18 28.29 -19.28 40.77
CA GLU A 18 27.21 -18.43 40.24
C GLU A 18 27.09 -18.55 38.72
N MET A 19 28.20 -18.61 37.99
CA MET A 19 28.22 -18.83 36.54
C MET A 19 27.76 -20.25 36.16
N ILE A 20 28.11 -21.26 36.96
CA ILE A 20 27.67 -22.66 36.81
C ILE A 20 26.17 -22.78 37.06
N ASN A 21 25.64 -22.16 38.12
CA ASN A 21 24.21 -22.16 38.43
C ASN A 21 23.39 -21.36 37.39
N ALA A 22 23.91 -20.24 36.89
CA ALA A 22 23.29 -19.46 35.82
C ALA A 22 23.27 -20.25 34.50
N LYS A 23 24.36 -20.95 34.17
CA LYS A 23 24.41 -21.84 33.00
C LYS A 23 23.51 -23.06 33.17
N ALA A 24 23.43 -23.67 34.35
CA ALA A 24 22.51 -24.78 34.65
C ALA A 24 21.03 -24.37 34.52
N GLY A 25 20.69 -23.11 34.83
CA GLY A 25 19.37 -22.53 34.54
C GLY A 25 19.10 -22.40 33.04
N GLN A 26 20.07 -21.90 32.26
CA GLN A 26 19.96 -21.80 30.79
C GLN A 26 19.86 -23.17 30.12
N VAL A 27 20.63 -24.16 30.59
CA VAL A 27 20.58 -25.57 30.17
C VAL A 27 19.18 -26.18 30.34
N LYS A 28 18.49 -25.85 31.45
CA LYS A 28 17.12 -26.33 31.69
C LYS A 28 16.12 -25.78 30.69
N ASP A 29 16.24 -24.52 30.29
CA ASP A 29 15.38 -23.91 29.26
C ASP A 29 15.72 -24.43 27.85
N TRP A 30 17.00 -24.69 27.57
CA TRP A 30 17.48 -25.27 26.32
C TRP A 30 17.00 -26.70 26.09
N SER A 31 16.89 -27.50 27.15
CA SER A 31 16.31 -28.85 27.07
C SER A 31 14.85 -28.84 26.57
N GLY A 32 14.07 -27.81 26.94
CA GLY A 32 12.69 -27.64 26.47
C GLY A 32 12.60 -27.26 24.99
N TRP A 33 13.51 -26.41 24.51
CA TRP A 33 13.60 -26.04 23.09
C TRP A 33 14.12 -27.18 22.23
N LEU A 34 15.11 -27.93 22.72
CA LEU A 34 15.62 -29.13 22.06
C LEU A 34 14.50 -30.16 21.84
N GLU A 35 13.70 -30.43 22.88
CA GLU A 35 12.54 -31.32 22.77
C GLU A 35 11.50 -30.79 21.78
N SER A 36 11.23 -29.48 21.78
CA SER A 36 10.28 -28.87 20.83
C SER A 36 10.74 -29.02 19.38
N TRP A 37 12.01 -28.68 19.08
CA TRP A 37 12.54 -28.74 17.73
C TRP A 37 12.67 -30.16 17.20
N LEU A 38 13.07 -31.13 18.03
CA LEU A 38 13.07 -32.54 17.66
C LEU A 38 11.64 -33.05 17.39
N ASN A 39 10.66 -32.64 18.21
CA ASN A 39 9.26 -33.00 17.99
C ASN A 39 8.71 -32.43 16.69
N ASP A 40 8.98 -31.16 16.38
CA ASP A 40 8.51 -30.52 15.16
C ASP A 40 9.18 -31.12 13.91
N TYR A 41 10.48 -31.40 13.99
CA TYR A 41 11.22 -32.07 12.91
C TYR A 41 10.64 -33.47 12.60
N VAL A 42 10.42 -34.29 13.64
CA VAL A 42 9.89 -35.64 13.48
C VAL A 42 8.46 -35.60 12.96
N LYS A 43 7.55 -34.83 13.58
CA LYS A 43 6.13 -34.76 13.17
C LYS A 43 5.95 -34.32 11.72
N GLN A 44 6.73 -33.32 11.28
CA GLN A 44 6.62 -32.81 9.90
C GLN A 44 7.20 -33.77 8.86
N ASN A 45 8.26 -34.51 9.19
CA ASN A 45 8.79 -35.53 8.27
C ASN A 45 7.93 -36.81 8.26
N VAL A 46 7.34 -37.20 9.38
CA VAL A 46 6.40 -38.33 9.46
C VAL A 46 5.11 -38.05 8.68
N SER A 47 4.49 -36.87 8.87
CA SER A 47 3.25 -36.49 8.16
C SER A 47 3.41 -36.42 6.64
N LYS A 48 4.64 -36.26 6.13
CA LYS A 48 4.96 -36.27 4.70
C LYS A 48 5.56 -37.61 4.21
N GLY A 49 5.51 -38.66 5.03
CA GLY A 49 5.95 -40.02 4.69
C GLY A 49 7.47 -40.19 4.54
N LYS A 50 8.26 -39.28 5.15
CA LYS A 50 9.74 -39.28 5.07
C LYS A 50 10.42 -40.02 6.22
N LEU A 51 9.68 -40.26 7.30
CA LEU A 51 10.04 -41.10 8.43
C LEU A 51 8.93 -42.15 8.63
N LYS A 52 9.20 -43.20 9.43
CA LYS A 52 8.19 -44.22 9.78
C LYS A 52 6.94 -43.55 10.38
N ASP A 53 5.76 -44.14 10.23
CA ASP A 53 4.47 -43.49 10.54
C ASP A 53 4.32 -42.97 11.99
N LEU A 54 3.23 -42.24 12.23
CA LEU A 54 2.93 -41.54 13.50
C LEU A 54 2.83 -42.47 14.73
N SER A 55 2.69 -43.78 14.55
CA SER A 55 2.71 -44.74 15.66
C SER A 55 4.12 -44.97 16.26
N TYR A 56 5.17 -44.45 15.60
CA TYR A 56 6.58 -44.60 15.98
C TYR A 56 7.27 -43.28 16.39
N GLU A 57 6.53 -42.26 16.83
CA GLU A 57 7.11 -40.94 17.16
C GLU A 57 8.32 -41.00 18.12
N GLU A 58 8.28 -41.84 19.16
CA GLU A 58 9.40 -41.98 20.10
C GLU A 58 10.62 -42.66 19.47
N HIS A 59 10.39 -43.70 18.66
CA HIS A 59 11.46 -44.39 17.94
C HIS A 59 12.13 -43.46 16.92
N ASN A 60 11.34 -42.66 16.19
CA ASN A 60 11.86 -41.67 15.24
C ASN A 60 12.66 -40.57 15.97
N ARG A 61 12.22 -40.10 17.14
CA ARG A 61 13.00 -39.15 17.95
C ARG A 61 14.33 -39.74 18.40
N ASN A 62 14.33 -40.99 18.88
CA ASN A 62 15.55 -41.65 19.33
C ASN A 62 16.51 -41.88 18.17
N ALA A 63 16.03 -42.27 16.98
CA ALA A 63 16.86 -42.39 15.79
C ALA A 63 17.54 -41.06 15.39
N VAL A 64 16.82 -39.93 15.47
CA VAL A 64 17.40 -38.59 15.22
C VAL A 64 18.43 -38.23 16.28
N ARG A 65 18.18 -38.54 17.56
CA ARG A 65 19.15 -38.31 18.65
C ARG A 65 20.41 -39.14 18.49
N ASP A 66 20.27 -40.42 18.16
CA ASP A 66 21.40 -41.32 17.96
C ASP A 66 22.24 -40.87 16.76
N ALA A 67 21.61 -40.38 15.69
CA ALA A 67 22.30 -39.80 14.55
C ALA A 67 23.08 -38.52 14.91
N ILE A 68 22.50 -37.61 15.70
CA ILE A 68 23.20 -36.41 16.20
C ILE A 68 24.37 -36.82 17.09
N LYS A 69 24.18 -37.80 17.98
CA LYS A 69 25.20 -38.30 18.91
C LYS A 69 26.40 -38.90 18.18
N GLU A 70 26.14 -39.69 17.14
CA GLU A 70 27.20 -40.32 16.36
C GLU A 70 28.02 -39.29 15.57
N GLU A 71 27.36 -38.27 15.02
CA GLU A 71 28.07 -37.18 14.37
C GLU A 71 28.91 -36.35 15.36
N ILE A 72 28.42 -36.13 16.59
CA ILE A 72 29.21 -35.49 17.66
C ILE A 72 30.44 -36.34 18.01
N ARG A 73 30.32 -37.67 18.06
CA ARG A 73 31.46 -38.58 18.31
C ARG A 73 32.55 -38.38 17.25
N VAL A 74 32.17 -38.33 15.98
CA VAL A 74 33.13 -38.13 14.86
C VAL A 74 33.88 -36.80 14.98
N LEU A 75 33.23 -35.75 15.51
CA LEU A 75 33.87 -34.44 15.71
C LEU A 75 35.02 -34.48 16.73
N ILE A 76 34.95 -35.37 17.72
CA ILE A 76 35.92 -35.43 18.84
C ILE A 76 36.97 -36.53 18.68
N GLU A 77 36.78 -37.50 17.78
CA GLU A 77 37.70 -38.63 17.57
C GLU A 77 39.15 -38.24 17.20
N HIS A 78 39.34 -37.04 16.67
CA HIS A 78 40.63 -36.56 16.19
C HIS A 78 41.50 -35.90 17.29
N ILE A 79 40.94 -35.73 18.50
CA ILE A 79 41.62 -35.12 19.64
C ILE A 79 42.58 -36.15 20.24
N LYS A 80 43.89 -35.87 20.17
CA LYS A 80 44.96 -36.71 20.72
C LYS A 80 45.22 -36.38 22.20
N ASP A 81 46.01 -37.23 22.86
CA ASP A 81 46.50 -37.04 24.24
C ASP A 81 45.43 -37.18 25.33
N GLU A 82 44.69 -38.30 25.32
CA GLU A 82 43.81 -38.66 26.44
C GLU A 82 44.62 -38.85 27.73
N PRO A 83 44.18 -38.29 28.88
CA PRO A 83 44.94 -38.39 30.13
C PRO A 83 45.04 -39.84 30.63
N ASP A 84 46.27 -40.31 30.88
CA ASP A 84 46.56 -41.69 31.33
C ASP A 84 46.70 -41.84 32.85
N GLY A 85 46.69 -40.73 33.59
CA GLY A 85 46.89 -40.73 35.05
C GLY A 85 48.33 -40.99 35.49
N GLY A 86 49.30 -41.02 34.57
CA GLY A 86 50.69 -41.39 34.82
C GLY A 86 51.60 -40.26 35.30
N LYS A 87 51.07 -39.05 35.57
CA LYS A 87 51.93 -37.94 36.00
C LYS A 87 52.39 -38.10 37.46
N PRO A 88 53.58 -37.56 37.82
CA PRO A 88 54.16 -37.73 39.16
C PRO A 88 53.33 -37.14 40.30
N THR A 89 52.43 -36.19 40.01
CA THR A 89 51.62 -35.52 41.04
C THR A 89 50.15 -35.45 40.63
N ALA A 90 49.26 -35.40 41.62
CA ALA A 90 47.83 -35.20 41.40
C ALA A 90 47.56 -33.88 40.66
N GLU A 91 48.34 -32.83 40.94
CA GLU A 91 48.23 -31.53 40.28
C GLU A 91 48.49 -31.62 38.77
N LEU A 92 49.53 -32.35 38.37
CA LEU A 92 49.87 -32.52 36.96
C LEU A 92 48.83 -33.38 36.21
N ASN A 93 48.31 -34.43 36.86
CA ASN A 93 47.23 -35.24 36.29
C ASN A 93 45.95 -34.42 36.09
N LEU A 94 45.58 -33.55 37.06
CA LEU A 94 44.42 -32.68 36.96
C LEU A 94 44.56 -31.61 35.86
N LYS A 95 45.76 -31.05 35.68
CA LYS A 95 46.06 -30.10 34.59
C LYS A 95 45.95 -30.75 33.21
N ASP A 96 46.38 -32.00 33.06
CA ASP A 96 46.26 -32.71 31.80
C ASP A 96 44.80 -33.04 31.45
N ILE A 97 43.98 -33.44 32.44
CA ILE A 97 42.54 -33.64 32.26
C ILE A 97 41.86 -32.33 31.84
N GLN A 98 42.20 -31.21 32.49
CA GLN A 98 41.67 -29.90 32.13
C GLN A 98 41.97 -29.55 30.66
N LYS A 99 43.24 -29.71 30.26
CA LYS A 99 43.68 -29.39 28.90
C LYS A 99 42.96 -30.23 27.84
N TYR A 100 42.74 -31.51 28.11
CA TYR A 100 41.97 -32.39 27.23
C TYR A 100 40.51 -31.93 27.09
N LEU A 101 39.83 -31.63 28.20
CA LEU A 101 38.44 -31.15 28.18
C LEU A 101 38.29 -29.81 27.44
N GLU A 102 39.23 -28.89 27.60
CA GLU A 102 39.25 -27.62 26.86
C GLU A 102 39.41 -27.85 25.34
N ALA A 103 40.24 -28.81 24.94
CA ALA A 103 40.39 -29.19 23.53
C ALA A 103 39.09 -29.82 22.95
N VAL A 104 38.40 -30.65 23.73
CA VAL A 104 37.09 -31.23 23.36
C VAL A 104 36.04 -30.14 23.18
N ALA A 105 35.94 -29.20 24.13
CA ALA A 105 35.00 -28.09 24.01
C ALA A 105 35.29 -27.22 22.78
N ALA A 106 36.56 -26.95 22.49
CA ALA A 106 36.95 -26.14 21.33
C ALA A 106 36.59 -26.83 19.99
N ALA A 107 36.77 -28.15 19.87
CA ALA A 107 36.44 -28.90 18.65
C ALA A 107 34.92 -28.92 18.36
N ILE A 108 34.10 -28.95 19.42
CA ILE A 108 32.64 -28.90 19.32
C ILE A 108 32.19 -27.49 18.88
N GLU A 109 32.79 -26.43 19.44
CA GLU A 109 32.39 -25.04 19.17
C GLU A 109 32.57 -24.60 17.73
N THR A 110 33.55 -25.13 16.99
CA THR A 110 33.72 -24.80 15.57
C THR A 110 32.55 -25.25 14.70
N HIS A 111 31.67 -26.12 15.23
CA HIS A 111 30.50 -26.66 14.54
C HIS A 111 29.18 -26.05 15.01
N VAL A 112 29.20 -25.15 16.00
CA VAL A 112 28.03 -24.40 16.48
C VAL A 112 27.60 -23.31 15.48
N GLU A 113 28.52 -22.82 14.66
CA GLU A 113 28.24 -21.78 13.67
C GLU A 113 27.18 -22.22 12.65
N PRO A 114 26.24 -21.32 12.26
CA PRO A 114 25.15 -21.55 11.31
C PRO A 114 25.47 -22.44 10.10
N ILE A 115 26.60 -22.18 9.45
CA ILE A 115 27.00 -22.87 8.21
C ILE A 115 27.49 -24.29 8.50
N ALA A 116 28.17 -24.50 9.61
CA ALA A 116 28.68 -25.81 10.01
C ALA A 116 27.55 -26.70 10.52
N ALA A 117 26.64 -26.15 11.33
CA ALA A 117 25.44 -26.84 11.79
C ALA A 117 24.52 -27.23 10.62
N GLU A 118 24.40 -26.38 9.59
CA GLU A 118 23.65 -26.69 8.36
C GLU A 118 24.27 -27.87 7.59
N LYS A 119 25.60 -27.93 7.48
CA LYS A 119 26.31 -29.05 6.86
C LYS A 119 26.10 -30.34 7.65
N LEU A 120 26.14 -30.26 8.99
CA LEU A 120 25.90 -31.41 9.86
C LEU A 120 24.47 -31.91 9.75
N ALA A 121 23.47 -31.01 9.73
CA ALA A 121 22.07 -31.35 9.50
C ALA A 121 21.87 -32.06 8.15
N THR A 122 22.54 -31.58 7.10
CA THR A 122 22.51 -32.23 5.77
C THR A 122 23.09 -33.63 5.81
N LYS A 123 24.22 -33.81 6.50
CA LYS A 123 24.87 -35.12 6.66
C LYS A 123 24.00 -36.08 7.46
N ILE A 124 23.37 -35.62 8.55
CA ILE A 124 22.45 -36.41 9.36
C ILE A 124 21.23 -36.87 8.53
N GLU A 125 20.63 -35.96 7.75
CA GLU A 125 19.51 -36.30 6.87
C GLU A 125 19.89 -37.36 5.83
N THR A 126 21.01 -37.14 5.13
CA THR A 126 21.37 -37.93 3.95
C THR A 126 22.11 -39.23 4.27
N VAL A 127 22.97 -39.23 5.29
CA VAL A 127 23.85 -40.35 5.64
C VAL A 127 23.26 -41.16 6.79
N SER A 128 22.90 -40.52 7.90
CA SER A 128 22.50 -41.22 9.12
C SER A 128 21.03 -41.65 9.11
N LEU A 129 20.15 -40.81 8.54
CA LEU A 129 18.69 -41.09 8.46
C LEU A 129 18.24 -41.58 7.08
N SER A 130 19.11 -41.54 6.07
CA SER A 130 18.82 -41.98 4.69
C SER A 130 17.60 -41.30 4.04
N ILE A 131 17.38 -40.02 4.35
CA ILE A 131 16.29 -39.20 3.79
C ILE A 131 16.84 -38.42 2.58
N SER A 132 16.48 -38.83 1.36
CA SER A 132 16.96 -38.19 0.12
C SER A 132 16.25 -36.86 -0.20
N ASP A 133 14.99 -36.72 0.23
CA ASP A 133 14.15 -35.54 0.01
C ASP A 133 13.36 -35.23 1.29
N ALA A 134 13.99 -34.54 2.24
CA ALA A 134 13.33 -34.10 3.46
C ALA A 134 12.12 -33.22 3.16
N ALA A 135 11.15 -33.20 4.08
CA ALA A 135 9.98 -32.35 3.96
C ALA A 135 10.41 -30.86 3.81
N PRO A 136 9.79 -30.08 2.89
CA PRO A 136 10.12 -28.66 2.78
C PRO A 136 9.94 -27.95 4.13
N ASN A 137 10.92 -27.11 4.49
CA ASN A 137 10.99 -26.29 5.71
C ASN A 137 11.19 -27.06 7.03
N THR A 138 11.61 -28.33 7.02
CA THR A 138 11.88 -29.06 8.29
C THR A 138 13.32 -28.96 8.77
N LYS A 139 14.27 -28.81 7.85
CA LYS A 139 15.70 -28.71 8.13
C LYS A 139 16.11 -27.64 9.16
N PRO A 140 15.47 -26.44 9.21
CA PRO A 140 15.75 -25.46 10.26
C PRO A 140 15.51 -25.97 11.69
N TYR A 141 14.54 -26.87 11.90
CA TYR A 141 14.29 -27.48 13.22
C TYR A 141 15.42 -28.44 13.62
N LEU A 142 15.88 -29.29 12.69
CA LEU A 142 17.02 -30.17 12.94
C LEU A 142 18.30 -29.37 13.20
N ARG A 143 18.52 -28.32 12.42
CA ARG A 143 19.64 -27.42 12.61
C ARG A 143 19.61 -26.73 13.98
N GLY A 144 18.46 -26.19 14.40
CA GLY A 144 18.32 -25.60 15.73
C GLY A 144 18.63 -26.61 16.85
N ALA A 145 18.13 -27.84 16.72
CA ALA A 145 18.42 -28.91 17.67
C ALA A 145 19.92 -29.22 17.77
N ILE A 146 20.63 -29.24 16.64
CA ILE A 146 22.09 -29.43 16.58
C ILE A 146 22.82 -28.25 17.23
N GLU A 147 22.49 -27.01 16.86
CA GLU A 147 23.13 -25.80 17.38
C GLU A 147 23.04 -25.73 18.91
N VAL A 148 21.86 -26.00 19.48
CA VAL A 148 21.67 -26.00 20.93
C VAL A 148 22.38 -27.17 21.60
N THR A 149 22.34 -28.37 21.02
CA THR A 149 23.04 -29.55 21.59
C THR A 149 24.56 -29.32 21.67
N LEU A 150 25.17 -28.79 20.60
CA LEU A 150 26.60 -28.52 20.56
C LEU A 150 27.00 -27.41 21.53
N LEU A 151 26.19 -26.35 21.63
CA LEU A 151 26.42 -25.24 22.55
C LEU A 151 26.28 -25.67 24.02
N GLU A 152 25.25 -26.44 24.34
CA GLU A 152 25.01 -26.96 25.69
C GLU A 152 26.16 -27.87 26.14
N LEU A 153 26.57 -28.78 25.27
CA LEU A 153 27.65 -29.71 25.55
C LEU A 153 29.00 -28.99 25.74
N SER A 154 29.35 -28.03 24.88
CA SER A 154 30.62 -27.30 25.02
C SER A 154 30.65 -26.47 26.31
N LEU A 155 29.52 -25.89 26.71
CA LEU A 155 29.41 -25.12 27.94
C LEU A 155 29.49 -25.99 29.19
N MET A 156 28.87 -27.17 29.18
CA MET A 156 29.00 -28.14 30.28
C MET A 156 30.46 -28.59 30.46
N ILE A 157 31.14 -28.92 29.37
CA ILE A 157 32.55 -29.34 29.40
C ILE A 157 33.44 -28.22 29.95
N LYS A 158 33.23 -26.97 29.55
CA LYS A 158 33.97 -25.80 30.07
C LYS A 158 33.69 -25.52 31.54
N CYS A 159 32.44 -25.69 31.98
CA CYS A 159 32.10 -25.57 33.41
C CYS A 159 32.82 -26.62 34.23
N PHE A 160 32.80 -27.88 33.79
CA PHE A 160 33.50 -28.96 34.47
C PHE A 160 35.03 -28.74 34.51
N ALA A 161 35.63 -28.28 33.41
CA ALA A 161 37.04 -27.90 33.39
C ALA A 161 37.36 -26.75 34.37
N GLY A 162 36.47 -25.76 34.50
CA GLY A 162 36.60 -24.67 35.47
C GLY A 162 36.41 -25.10 36.93
N GLU A 163 35.53 -26.08 37.19
CA GLU A 163 35.41 -26.71 38.50
C GLU A 163 36.68 -27.48 38.88
N LEU A 164 37.26 -28.24 37.95
CA LEU A 164 38.56 -28.90 38.12
C LEU A 164 39.68 -27.88 38.44
N GLN A 165 39.68 -26.74 37.77
CA GLN A 165 40.62 -25.66 38.07
C GLN A 165 40.40 -25.07 39.47
N SER A 166 39.17 -25.06 39.98
CA SER A 166 38.88 -24.61 41.34
C SER A 166 39.42 -25.55 42.42
N PHE A 167 39.60 -26.84 42.11
CA PHE A 167 40.37 -27.75 42.96
C PHE A 167 41.86 -27.37 43.03
N LEU A 168 42.38 -26.67 42.02
CA LEU A 168 43.78 -26.22 41.93
C LEU A 168 44.00 -24.78 42.48
N LEU A 169 43.00 -23.88 42.42
CA LEU A 169 43.12 -22.44 42.66
C LEU A 169 42.59 -21.93 44.03
N LYS A 170 43.05 -22.49 45.15
CA LYS A 170 43.03 -21.76 46.43
C LYS A 170 44.45 -21.41 46.88
N PRO A 171 44.67 -20.23 47.51
CA PRO A 171 45.99 -19.70 47.77
C PRO A 171 46.81 -20.62 48.70
N GLU A 172 47.98 -20.99 48.19
CA GLU A 172 49.26 -21.34 48.82
C GLU A 172 49.40 -22.22 50.08
N THR A 173 48.38 -22.67 50.83
CA THR A 173 48.66 -23.58 51.98
C THR A 173 47.60 -24.62 52.37
N ASP A 174 46.42 -24.66 51.74
CA ASP A 174 45.31 -25.52 52.22
C ASP A 174 44.42 -26.08 51.09
N ASN A 175 45.03 -26.62 50.03
CA ASN A 175 44.29 -27.41 49.03
C ASN A 175 44.36 -28.91 49.35
N ILE A 176 43.38 -29.68 48.83
CA ILE A 176 43.25 -31.12 49.10
C ILE A 176 44.49 -31.90 48.64
N ALA A 177 45.18 -31.44 47.59
CA ALA A 177 46.41 -32.06 47.11
C ALA A 177 47.56 -31.92 48.12
N ALA A 178 47.75 -30.73 48.70
CA ALA A 178 48.74 -30.47 49.74
C ALA A 178 48.49 -31.30 51.03
N LYS A 179 47.21 -31.49 51.40
CA LYS A 179 46.83 -32.33 52.55
C LYS A 179 47.16 -33.81 52.32
N ILE A 180 47.03 -34.30 51.08
CA ILE A 180 47.37 -35.68 50.70
C ILE A 180 48.90 -35.87 50.73
N GLU A 181 49.67 -34.90 50.25
CA GLU A 181 51.14 -34.93 50.33
C GLU A 181 51.66 -34.84 51.78
N GLU A 182 51.07 -34.00 52.63
CA GLU A 182 51.36 -33.92 54.07
C GLU A 182 51.09 -35.26 54.77
N THR A 183 49.97 -35.91 54.44
CA THR A 183 49.60 -37.22 54.98
C THR A 183 50.59 -38.31 54.57
N TYR A 184 51.09 -38.27 53.32
CA TYR A 184 52.13 -39.19 52.84
C TYR A 184 53.47 -38.98 53.57
N GLY A 185 53.90 -37.72 53.77
CA GLY A 185 55.14 -37.40 54.50
C GLY A 185 55.12 -37.80 55.98
N ASN A 186 53.96 -37.66 56.64
CA ASN A 186 53.78 -38.12 58.02
C ASN A 186 53.88 -39.65 58.14
N ALA A 187 53.41 -40.40 57.14
CA ALA A 187 53.53 -41.85 57.10
C ALA A 187 54.98 -42.34 56.92
N GLU A 188 55.78 -41.66 56.08
CA GLU A 188 57.22 -41.95 55.95
C GLU A 188 57.99 -41.68 57.26
N THR A 189 57.67 -40.57 57.94
CA THR A 189 58.30 -40.21 59.22
C THR A 189 58.01 -41.26 60.30
N LEU A 190 56.77 -41.73 60.39
CA LEU A 190 56.38 -42.80 61.30
C LEU A 190 57.13 -44.12 61.01
N ASN A 191 57.30 -44.45 59.73
CA ASN A 191 58.09 -45.61 59.31
C ASN A 191 59.58 -45.47 59.72
N GLY A 192 60.15 -44.27 59.62
CA GLY A 192 61.50 -43.97 60.10
C GLY A 192 61.68 -44.17 61.61
N GLN A 193 60.71 -43.71 62.41
CA GLN A 193 60.73 -43.87 63.88
C GLN A 193 60.57 -45.33 64.31
N LEU A 194 59.74 -46.10 63.59
CA LEU A 194 59.62 -47.56 63.80
C LEU A 194 60.93 -48.30 63.48
N ASN A 195 61.65 -47.89 62.43
CA ASN A 195 62.96 -48.46 62.09
C ASN A 195 64.03 -48.17 63.15
N GLU A 196 64.02 -46.98 63.76
CA GLU A 196 64.92 -46.62 64.88
C GLU A 196 64.59 -47.40 66.16
N ALA A 197 63.32 -47.71 66.40
CA ALA A 197 62.88 -48.48 67.57
C ALA A 197 63.08 -50.01 67.41
N THR A 198 63.06 -50.54 66.19
CA THR A 198 63.03 -51.99 65.93
C THR A 198 64.28 -52.57 65.26
N GLY A 199 65.17 -51.73 64.69
CA GLY A 199 66.41 -52.13 64.04
C GLY A 199 66.19 -52.89 62.72
N HIS A 200 66.64 -52.36 61.59
CA HIS A 200 66.55 -53.05 60.28
C HIS A 200 67.82 -52.81 59.44
N PRO A 201 67.94 -53.47 58.28
CA PRO A 201 68.87 -54.55 57.94
C PRO A 201 70.37 -54.16 57.97
N ALA A 202 71.24 -55.16 57.90
CA ALA A 202 72.70 -55.04 58.01
C ALA A 202 73.31 -53.91 57.14
N GLY A 203 74.00 -52.95 57.78
CA GLY A 203 74.99 -52.09 57.11
C GLY A 203 75.02 -50.60 57.46
N SER A 204 74.03 -50.04 58.17
CA SER A 204 74.00 -48.59 58.42
C SER A 204 74.65 -48.20 59.75
N SER A 205 75.90 -47.72 59.70
CA SER A 205 76.65 -47.25 60.86
C SER A 205 76.21 -45.84 61.28
N GLY A 206 75.71 -45.67 62.51
CA GLY A 206 75.65 -44.34 63.16
C GLY A 206 74.39 -43.95 63.93
N LYS A 207 73.36 -44.80 64.07
CA LYS A 207 72.15 -44.49 64.86
C LYS A 207 71.98 -45.42 66.07
N PRO A 208 71.45 -44.94 67.21
CA PRO A 208 71.32 -45.72 68.44
C PRO A 208 70.38 -46.93 68.26
N ASN A 209 70.87 -48.12 68.62
CA ASN A 209 70.09 -49.36 68.63
C ASN A 209 69.79 -49.74 70.08
N HIS A 210 68.55 -49.52 70.52
CA HIS A 210 68.15 -49.77 71.90
C HIS A 210 68.10 -51.28 72.24
N ALA A 211 67.92 -52.18 71.26
CA ALA A 211 67.97 -53.63 71.49
C ALA A 211 69.41 -54.14 71.75
N LYS A 212 70.41 -53.60 71.04
CA LYS A 212 71.83 -53.95 71.24
C LYS A 212 72.34 -53.56 72.64
N ASN A 213 71.90 -52.42 73.16
CA ASN A 213 72.29 -51.96 74.50
C ASN A 213 71.79 -52.89 75.62
N LEU A 214 70.67 -53.60 75.40
CA LEU A 214 70.13 -54.57 76.34
C LEU A 214 70.94 -55.87 76.35
N ASP A 215 71.34 -56.34 75.17
CA ASP A 215 72.20 -57.53 75.03
C ASP A 215 73.59 -57.32 75.67
N GLU A 216 74.17 -56.13 75.52
CA GLU A 216 75.47 -55.78 76.13
C GLU A 216 75.40 -55.76 77.67
N ALA A 217 74.28 -55.34 78.26
CA ALA A 217 74.06 -55.35 79.71
C ALA A 217 73.92 -56.77 80.27
N ILE A 218 73.31 -57.70 79.52
CA ILE A 218 73.16 -59.11 79.88
C ILE A 218 74.54 -59.81 79.87
N GLU A 219 75.39 -59.51 78.89
CA GLU A 219 76.73 -60.10 78.78
C GLU A 219 77.68 -59.61 79.90
N ALA A 220 77.53 -58.37 80.36
CA ALA A 220 78.31 -57.82 81.48
C ALA A 220 78.01 -58.51 82.82
N VAL A 221 76.76 -58.92 83.05
CA VAL A 221 76.36 -59.68 84.25
C VAL A 221 76.96 -61.09 84.24
N LYS A 222 77.05 -61.71 83.06
CA LYS A 222 77.65 -63.05 82.87
C LYS A 222 79.14 -63.09 83.21
N ASN A 223 79.89 -62.04 82.85
CA ASN A 223 81.33 -61.96 83.14
C ASN A 223 81.64 -61.77 84.63
N LYS A 224 80.78 -61.06 85.37
CA LYS A 224 80.93 -60.84 86.82
C LYS A 224 80.59 -62.05 87.68
N ALA A 225 79.79 -63.00 87.15
CA ALA A 225 79.51 -64.26 87.81
C ALA A 225 80.74 -65.20 87.87
N VAL A 226 81.74 -65.02 87.00
CA VAL A 226 82.96 -65.85 86.95
C VAL A 226 83.95 -65.46 88.08
N GLU A 227 83.99 -64.19 88.48
CA GLU A 227 84.92 -63.67 89.50
C GLU A 227 84.58 -64.11 90.94
N LEU A 228 83.41 -64.72 91.16
CA LEU A 228 82.92 -65.15 92.49
C LEU A 228 83.48 -66.49 92.99
N THR A 229 84.42 -67.14 92.29
CA THR A 229 84.93 -68.49 92.62
C THR A 229 86.18 -68.54 93.52
N THR A 230 86.73 -67.42 93.97
CA THR A 230 87.85 -67.41 94.94
C THR A 230 87.43 -66.71 96.23
N GLY A 231 87.38 -67.45 97.34
CA GLY A 231 86.81 -67.06 98.64
C GLY A 231 87.53 -65.89 99.36
N ASP A 232 87.41 -64.69 98.81
CA ASP A 232 87.88 -63.43 99.39
C ASP A 232 86.68 -62.64 99.95
N THR A 233 86.63 -62.49 101.27
CA THR A 233 85.56 -61.76 101.99
C THR A 233 85.51 -60.27 101.65
N THR A 234 86.55 -59.71 101.04
CA THR A 234 86.62 -58.31 100.59
C THR A 234 85.83 -58.07 99.29
N ALA A 235 85.75 -59.08 98.42
CA ALA A 235 84.97 -59.04 97.18
C ALA A 235 83.45 -59.05 97.48
N MET A 236 83.03 -59.77 98.52
CA MET A 236 81.64 -59.83 98.97
C MET A 236 81.13 -58.49 99.52
N ALA A 237 81.96 -57.75 100.26
CA ALA A 237 81.61 -56.43 100.75
C ALA A 237 81.47 -55.43 99.59
N THR A 238 82.42 -55.45 98.64
CA THR A 238 82.39 -54.61 97.43
C THR A 238 81.16 -54.90 96.56
N LEU A 239 80.80 -56.19 96.40
CA LEU A 239 79.59 -56.59 95.69
C LEU A 239 78.33 -56.09 96.41
N SER A 240 78.28 -56.16 97.75
CA SER A 240 77.15 -55.66 98.53
C SER A 240 76.95 -54.15 98.34
N ASP A 241 78.03 -53.37 98.36
CA ASP A 241 77.99 -51.93 98.14
C ASP A 241 77.59 -51.57 96.71
N GLN A 242 78.09 -52.31 95.71
CA GLN A 242 77.69 -52.12 94.31
C GLN A 242 76.22 -52.49 94.07
N ILE A 243 75.74 -53.59 94.67
CA ILE A 243 74.32 -53.97 94.63
C ILE A 243 73.48 -52.84 95.24
N LYS A 244 73.89 -52.30 96.39
CA LYS A 244 73.17 -51.21 97.06
C LYS A 244 73.14 -49.94 96.21
N SER A 245 74.27 -49.56 95.61
CA SER A 245 74.36 -48.39 94.73
C SER A 245 73.49 -48.54 93.46
N ASN A 246 73.54 -49.71 92.82
CA ASN A 246 72.72 -50.00 91.64
C ASN A 246 71.23 -50.03 91.95
N LEU A 247 70.82 -50.56 93.11
CA LEU A 247 69.42 -50.53 93.55
C LEU A 247 68.93 -49.09 93.80
N VAL A 248 69.78 -48.23 94.38
CA VAL A 248 69.46 -46.79 94.55
C VAL A 248 69.32 -46.09 93.18
N ALA A 249 70.24 -46.33 92.25
CA ALA A 249 70.16 -45.76 90.91
C ALA A 249 68.89 -46.24 90.16
N LEU A 250 68.61 -47.54 90.20
CA LEU A 250 67.42 -48.13 89.57
C LEU A 250 66.12 -47.55 90.14
N THR A 251 66.01 -47.46 91.46
CA THR A 251 64.82 -46.86 92.11
C THR A 251 64.68 -45.37 91.81
N GLY A 252 65.79 -44.64 91.68
CA GLY A 252 65.81 -43.25 91.22
C GLY A 252 65.28 -43.08 89.80
N GLU A 253 65.75 -43.90 88.85
CA GLU A 253 65.26 -43.90 87.46
C GLU A 253 63.78 -44.29 87.37
N PHE A 254 63.35 -45.31 88.13
CA PHE A 254 61.93 -45.68 88.21
C PHE A 254 61.06 -44.55 88.77
N ALA A 255 61.56 -43.79 89.76
CA ALA A 255 60.84 -42.64 90.31
C ALA A 255 60.73 -41.49 89.29
N ILE A 256 61.79 -41.21 88.51
CA ILE A 256 61.77 -40.20 87.44
C ILE A 256 60.80 -40.62 86.33
N ALA A 257 60.88 -41.86 85.86
CA ALA A 257 59.98 -42.39 84.84
C ALA A 257 58.52 -42.39 85.34
N GLY A 258 58.28 -42.85 86.57
CA GLY A 258 56.96 -42.84 87.20
C GLY A 258 56.37 -41.43 87.32
N LYS A 259 57.19 -40.44 87.73
CA LYS A 259 56.77 -39.03 87.79
C LYS A 259 56.41 -38.49 86.41
N LYS A 260 57.22 -38.77 85.39
CA LYS A 260 56.98 -38.33 84.01
C LYS A 260 55.70 -38.94 83.41
N VAL A 261 55.47 -40.24 83.65
CA VAL A 261 54.22 -40.91 83.24
C VAL A 261 53.02 -40.28 83.95
N SER A 262 53.12 -40.02 85.25
CA SER A 262 52.04 -39.37 86.00
C SER A 262 51.74 -37.95 85.50
N GLU A 263 52.75 -37.15 85.18
CA GLU A 263 52.59 -35.81 84.61
C GLU A 263 51.93 -35.86 83.23
N GLN A 264 52.32 -36.82 82.37
CA GLN A 264 51.70 -37.03 81.07
C GLN A 264 50.24 -37.50 81.19
N LEU A 265 49.93 -38.39 82.15
CA LEU A 265 48.57 -38.86 82.39
C LEU A 265 47.65 -37.72 82.86
N GLU A 266 48.13 -36.83 83.73
CA GLU A 266 47.36 -35.67 84.19
C GLU A 266 47.16 -34.62 83.08
N LYS A 267 48.15 -34.46 82.18
CA LYS A 267 47.98 -33.62 80.98
C LYS A 267 46.93 -34.20 80.03
N LEU A 268 47.03 -35.50 79.73
CA LEU A 268 46.06 -36.20 78.87
C LEU A 268 44.65 -36.11 79.47
N LYS A 269 44.52 -36.34 80.78
CA LYS A 269 43.25 -36.22 81.51
C LYS A 269 42.63 -34.83 81.35
N LYS A 270 43.42 -33.75 81.39
CA LYS A 270 42.91 -32.39 81.13
C LYS A 270 42.44 -32.20 79.68
N GLU A 271 43.19 -32.73 78.71
CA GLU A 271 42.88 -32.60 77.27
C GLU A 271 41.63 -33.41 76.85
N ILE A 272 41.34 -34.54 77.52
CA ILE A 272 40.21 -35.43 77.21
C ILE A 272 38.98 -35.27 78.12
N SER A 273 39.08 -34.53 79.24
CA SER A 273 37.97 -34.39 80.19
C SER A 273 36.77 -33.66 79.59
N LEU A 274 35.56 -34.18 79.87
CA LEU A 274 34.27 -33.62 79.43
C LEU A 274 33.70 -32.56 80.39
N ASN A 275 34.53 -32.00 81.26
CA ASN A 275 34.11 -31.03 82.27
C ASN A 275 33.80 -29.69 81.58
N LYS A 276 32.83 -28.93 82.13
CA LYS A 276 32.25 -27.73 81.50
C LYS A 276 33.23 -26.59 81.19
N ASP A 277 34.44 -26.65 81.76
CA ASP A 277 35.46 -25.58 81.68
C ASP A 277 36.75 -26.04 80.97
N GLY A 278 36.77 -27.21 80.32
CA GLY A 278 37.98 -27.80 79.74
C GLY A 278 38.39 -27.20 78.38
N GLU A 279 39.65 -26.76 78.25
CA GLU A 279 40.29 -26.51 76.95
C GLU A 279 40.77 -27.85 76.36
N GLY A 280 40.27 -28.21 75.16
CA GLY A 280 40.53 -29.50 74.50
C GLY A 280 39.31 -30.04 73.76
N LEU A 281 39.04 -31.34 73.89
CA LEU A 281 37.97 -32.04 73.16
C LEU A 281 36.55 -31.51 73.46
N HIS A 282 36.31 -31.02 74.69
CA HIS A 282 35.03 -30.40 75.06
C HIS A 282 34.76 -29.09 74.29
N LYS A 283 35.80 -28.26 74.11
CA LYS A 283 35.72 -27.01 73.32
C LYS A 283 35.38 -27.31 71.86
N ILE A 284 36.02 -28.33 71.29
CA ILE A 284 35.72 -28.81 69.93
C ILE A 284 34.27 -29.28 69.85
N HIS A 285 33.80 -30.10 70.79
CA HIS A 285 32.41 -30.56 70.82
C HIS A 285 31.41 -29.41 70.93
N LYS A 286 31.67 -28.42 71.79
CA LYS A 286 30.83 -27.22 71.93
C LYS A 286 30.81 -26.40 70.64
N GLN A 287 31.97 -26.15 70.02
CA GLN A 287 32.08 -25.42 68.76
C GLN A 287 31.36 -26.16 67.62
N LEU A 288 31.46 -27.49 67.54
CA LEU A 288 30.71 -28.29 66.58
C LEU A 288 29.20 -28.20 66.81
N LYS A 289 28.76 -28.24 68.08
CA LYS A 289 27.34 -28.11 68.41
C LYS A 289 26.79 -26.72 68.08
N GLU A 290 27.55 -25.66 68.34
CA GLU A 290 27.19 -24.28 68.00
C GLU A 290 27.20 -24.03 66.48
N LEU A 291 28.19 -24.57 65.77
CA LEU A 291 28.25 -24.52 64.31
C LEU A 291 27.03 -25.20 63.69
N HIS A 292 26.70 -26.40 64.15
CA HIS A 292 25.58 -27.18 63.63
C HIS A 292 24.22 -26.56 64.00
N GLY A 293 24.03 -26.20 65.28
CA GLY A 293 22.75 -25.69 65.79
C GLY A 293 22.45 -24.22 65.45
N GLY A 294 23.48 -23.39 65.24
CA GLY A 294 23.35 -21.99 64.88
C GLY A 294 23.66 -21.76 63.41
N ALA A 295 24.93 -21.51 63.10
CA ALA A 295 25.35 -20.98 61.80
C ALA A 295 24.92 -21.85 60.60
N VAL A 296 25.02 -23.18 60.69
CA VAL A 296 24.59 -24.09 59.61
C VAL A 296 23.07 -24.09 59.48
N THR A 297 22.32 -24.13 60.59
CA THR A 297 20.85 -24.12 60.57
C THR A 297 20.31 -22.79 60.05
N ASP A 298 20.93 -21.67 60.43
CA ASP A 298 20.56 -20.33 59.95
C ASP A 298 20.85 -20.18 58.46
N ALA A 299 22.01 -20.66 58.00
CA ALA A 299 22.37 -20.66 56.59
C ALA A 299 21.41 -21.51 55.75
N LEU A 300 21.02 -22.68 56.25
CA LEU A 300 20.05 -23.56 55.59
C LEU A 300 18.66 -22.88 55.53
N SER A 301 18.21 -22.28 56.64
CA SER A 301 16.93 -21.56 56.71
C SER A 301 16.90 -20.36 55.76
N ALA A 302 18.01 -19.62 55.66
CA ALA A 302 18.15 -18.50 54.71
C ALA A 302 18.14 -18.99 53.25
N ALA A 303 18.82 -20.10 52.96
CA ALA A 303 18.81 -20.71 51.63
C ALA A 303 17.42 -21.21 51.24
N GLU A 304 16.68 -21.85 52.16
CA GLU A 304 15.30 -22.28 51.93
C GLU A 304 14.35 -21.11 51.70
N LYS A 305 14.50 -20.03 52.49
CA LYS A 305 13.70 -18.80 52.30
C LYS A 305 13.99 -18.14 50.95
N PHE A 306 15.25 -18.13 50.52
CA PHE A 306 15.61 -17.65 49.19
C PHE A 306 14.98 -18.52 48.10
N LEU A 307 15.10 -19.84 48.20
CA LEU A 307 14.61 -20.79 47.20
C LEU A 307 13.08 -20.84 47.08
N LYS A 308 12.35 -20.63 48.19
CA LYS A 308 10.88 -20.72 48.20
C LYS A 308 10.23 -19.34 48.01
N PRO A 309 9.98 -18.51 49.03
CA PRO A 309 9.21 -17.29 48.80
C PRO A 309 9.97 -16.21 48.00
N ASP A 310 11.25 -15.98 48.25
CA ASP A 310 11.89 -14.74 47.79
C ASP A 310 12.24 -14.77 46.29
N ALA A 311 12.84 -15.86 45.80
CA ALA A 311 13.19 -15.98 44.39
C ALA A 311 11.95 -16.05 43.47
N TYR A 312 10.91 -16.79 43.88
CA TYR A 312 9.65 -16.84 43.11
C TYR A 312 8.94 -15.49 43.11
N LYS A 313 8.89 -14.79 44.24
CA LYS A 313 8.31 -13.45 44.32
C LYS A 313 9.06 -12.47 43.43
N LEU A 314 10.39 -12.45 43.46
CA LEU A 314 11.19 -11.56 42.63
C LEU A 314 11.02 -11.87 41.14
N ARG A 315 10.98 -13.16 40.77
CA ARG A 315 10.66 -13.62 39.42
C ARG A 315 9.31 -13.07 38.97
N ASP A 316 8.27 -13.29 39.76
CA ASP A 316 6.90 -12.90 39.40
C ASP A 316 6.77 -11.37 39.30
N GLU A 317 7.32 -10.62 40.26
CA GLU A 317 7.36 -9.14 40.19
C GLU A 317 8.13 -8.62 38.96
N THR A 318 9.20 -9.29 38.56
CA THR A 318 9.99 -8.91 37.38
C THR A 318 9.23 -9.22 36.10
N ILE A 319 8.63 -10.40 36.00
CA ILE A 319 7.79 -10.80 34.86
C ILE A 319 6.62 -9.83 34.68
N GLU A 320 5.93 -9.47 35.76
CA GLU A 320 4.79 -8.54 35.70
C GLU A 320 5.22 -7.12 35.29
N LYS A 321 6.38 -6.65 35.77
CA LYS A 321 6.95 -5.37 35.31
C LYS A 321 7.31 -5.39 33.82
N LEU A 322 7.93 -6.47 33.35
CA LEU A 322 8.29 -6.63 31.93
C LEU A 322 7.05 -6.72 31.05
N ARG A 323 6.03 -7.48 31.45
CA ARG A 323 4.73 -7.54 30.76
C ARG A 323 4.10 -6.16 30.67
N GLY A 324 4.02 -5.43 31.77
CA GLY A 324 3.48 -4.07 31.79
C GLY A 324 4.25 -3.10 30.89
N GLN A 325 5.57 -3.22 30.79
CA GLN A 325 6.38 -2.43 29.86
C GLN A 325 6.10 -2.80 28.40
N VAL A 326 6.08 -4.10 28.08
CA VAL A 326 5.79 -4.59 26.73
C VAL A 326 4.39 -4.13 26.29
N ASP A 327 3.38 -4.27 27.15
CA ASP A 327 2.01 -3.82 26.86
C ASP A 327 1.95 -2.30 26.62
N LYS A 328 2.68 -1.51 27.43
CA LYS A 328 2.75 -0.05 27.25
C LYS A 328 3.41 0.34 25.93
N GLU A 329 4.50 -0.33 25.56
CA GLU A 329 5.18 -0.08 24.28
C GLU A 329 4.32 -0.50 23.08
N ILE A 330 3.60 -1.62 23.18
CA ILE A 330 2.62 -2.06 22.18
C ILE A 330 1.51 -1.01 22.01
N GLU A 331 0.94 -0.50 23.10
CA GLU A 331 -0.10 0.53 23.04
C GLU A 331 0.41 1.86 22.47
N ASN A 332 1.65 2.24 22.79
CA ASN A 332 2.31 3.40 22.19
C ASN A 332 2.51 3.22 20.68
N ALA A 333 2.99 2.06 20.25
CA ALA A 333 3.17 1.72 18.85
C ALA A 333 1.84 1.75 18.09
N LYS A 334 0.77 1.14 18.65
CA LYS A 334 -0.58 1.20 18.08
C LYS A 334 -1.05 2.64 17.90
N LYS A 335 -0.91 3.50 18.93
CA LYS A 335 -1.30 4.91 18.85
C LYS A 335 -0.53 5.67 17.77
N LEU A 336 0.78 5.42 17.64
CA LEU A 336 1.61 6.02 16.59
C LEU A 336 1.18 5.57 15.20
N MET A 337 0.92 4.27 15.01
CA MET A 337 0.44 3.73 13.73
C MET A 337 -0.93 4.30 13.35
N ILE A 338 -1.88 4.38 14.28
CA ILE A 338 -3.21 4.97 14.05
C ILE A 338 -3.06 6.45 13.68
N LYS A 339 -2.24 7.21 14.40
CA LYS A 339 -1.98 8.63 14.10
C LYS A 339 -1.38 8.82 12.70
N GLN A 340 -0.45 7.96 12.31
CA GLN A 340 0.18 8.01 10.99
C GLN A 340 -0.82 7.63 9.88
N ALA A 341 -1.63 6.59 10.09
CA ALA A 341 -2.67 6.18 9.14
C ALA A 341 -3.70 7.30 8.94
N GLN A 342 -4.18 7.93 10.03
CA GLN A 342 -5.07 9.09 9.97
C GLN A 342 -4.44 10.26 9.22
N LYS A 343 -3.16 10.56 9.50
CA LYS A 343 -2.43 11.63 8.80
C LYS A 343 -2.33 11.36 7.30
N ILE A 344 -1.97 10.14 6.90
CA ILE A 344 -1.89 9.75 5.48
C ILE A 344 -3.26 9.87 4.82
N TYR A 345 -4.31 9.35 5.45
CA TYR A 345 -5.68 9.42 4.93
C TYR A 345 -6.13 10.88 4.71
N VAL A 346 -6.02 11.73 5.74
CA VAL A 346 -6.43 13.14 5.66
C VAL A 346 -5.61 13.90 4.61
N THR A 347 -4.31 13.62 4.50
CA THR A 347 -3.43 14.25 3.50
C THR A 347 -3.84 13.84 2.09
N SER A 348 -4.05 12.55 1.86
CA SER A 348 -4.48 12.02 0.56
C SER A 348 -5.84 12.57 0.14
N VAL A 349 -6.83 12.60 1.05
CA VAL A 349 -8.15 13.21 0.77
C VAL A 349 -8.02 14.69 0.44
N LYS A 350 -7.20 15.44 1.19
CA LYS A 350 -6.95 16.86 0.93
C LYS A 350 -6.34 17.08 -0.46
N GLU A 351 -5.35 16.28 -0.86
CA GLU A 351 -4.71 16.38 -2.17
C GLU A 351 -5.67 16.03 -3.30
N MET A 352 -6.47 14.98 -3.13
CA MET A 352 -7.49 14.58 -4.10
C MET A 352 -8.57 15.65 -4.28
N LEU A 353 -9.06 16.25 -3.19
CA LEU A 353 -10.02 17.35 -3.24
C LEU A 353 -9.43 18.60 -3.91
N LYS A 354 -8.15 18.90 -3.67
CA LYS A 354 -7.47 20.00 -4.34
C LYS A 354 -7.34 19.75 -5.85
N ALA A 355 -6.89 18.56 -6.25
CA ALA A 355 -6.79 18.19 -7.66
C ALA A 355 -8.17 18.23 -8.36
N PHE A 356 -9.22 17.78 -7.67
CA PHE A 356 -10.59 17.88 -8.18
C PHE A 356 -11.03 19.34 -8.37
N ALA A 357 -10.83 20.20 -7.36
CA ALA A 357 -11.17 21.62 -7.45
C ALA A 357 -10.39 22.32 -8.57
N ASP A 358 -9.09 22.06 -8.69
CA ASP A 358 -8.24 22.62 -9.74
C ASP A 358 -8.71 22.16 -11.15
N LYS A 359 -9.12 20.90 -11.29
CA LYS A 359 -9.67 20.37 -12.54
C LYS A 359 -11.00 21.02 -12.89
N VAL A 360 -11.94 21.11 -11.94
CA VAL A 360 -13.24 21.76 -12.15
C VAL A 360 -13.05 23.24 -12.52
N GLN A 361 -12.18 23.96 -11.81
CA GLN A 361 -11.86 25.35 -12.11
C GLN A 361 -11.34 25.48 -13.54
N LYS A 362 -10.39 24.64 -13.96
CA LYS A 362 -9.79 24.68 -15.30
C LYS A 362 -10.80 24.38 -16.40
N GLU A 363 -11.62 23.35 -16.24
CA GLU A 363 -12.64 22.96 -17.23
C GLU A 363 -13.75 24.02 -17.35
N LEU A 364 -14.14 24.65 -16.24
CA LEU A 364 -15.22 25.65 -16.23
C LEU A 364 -14.75 27.07 -16.53
N GLN A 365 -13.46 27.38 -16.44
CA GLN A 365 -12.93 28.74 -16.61
C GLN A 365 -13.30 29.39 -17.95
N ASP A 366 -13.32 28.60 -19.02
CA ASP A 366 -13.61 29.08 -20.37
C ASP A 366 -15.09 28.95 -20.75
N LEU A 367 -15.90 28.25 -19.95
CA LEU A 367 -17.32 28.05 -20.25
C LEU A 367 -18.10 29.38 -20.34
N PRO A 368 -17.96 30.35 -19.41
CA PRO A 368 -18.59 31.66 -19.54
C PRO A 368 -18.21 32.38 -20.84
N LYS A 369 -16.93 32.31 -21.25
CA LYS A 369 -16.46 32.92 -22.49
C LYS A 369 -17.07 32.25 -23.72
N GLN A 370 -17.18 30.92 -23.71
CA GLN A 370 -17.81 30.16 -24.80
C GLN A 370 -19.30 30.49 -24.90
N ILE A 371 -20.00 30.61 -23.76
CA ILE A 371 -21.41 31.03 -23.69
C ILE A 371 -21.56 32.47 -24.22
N ASP A 372 -20.69 33.39 -23.78
CA ASP A 372 -20.72 34.79 -24.25
C ASP A 372 -20.41 34.92 -25.73
N LYS A 373 -19.51 34.09 -26.25
CA LYS A 373 -19.20 34.01 -27.68
C LYS A 373 -20.41 33.51 -28.48
N GLU A 374 -20.99 32.37 -28.10
CA GLU A 374 -22.20 31.84 -28.74
C GLU A 374 -23.39 32.80 -28.61
N ARG A 375 -23.48 33.57 -27.52
CA ARG A 375 -24.52 34.61 -27.33
C ARG A 375 -24.43 35.74 -28.38
N LYS A 376 -23.28 35.95 -29.02
CA LYS A 376 -23.06 36.98 -30.05
C LYS A 376 -22.93 36.40 -31.46
N GLU A 377 -22.48 35.15 -31.58
CA GLU A 377 -22.15 34.47 -32.84
C GLU A 377 -23.00 33.20 -33.05
N GLY A 378 -22.82 32.49 -34.15
CA GLY A 378 -23.51 31.23 -34.43
C GLY A 378 -25.04 31.35 -34.39
N PHE A 379 -25.71 30.32 -33.85
CA PHE A 379 -27.17 30.23 -33.84
C PHE A 379 -27.85 31.19 -32.85
N LYS A 380 -27.34 31.33 -31.62
CA LYS A 380 -27.96 32.25 -30.64
C LYS A 380 -27.78 33.71 -31.06
N GLY A 381 -26.62 34.08 -31.62
CA GLY A 381 -26.45 35.39 -32.26
C GLY A 381 -27.40 35.61 -33.44
N PHE A 382 -27.64 34.58 -34.27
CA PHE A 382 -28.63 34.66 -35.35
C PHE A 382 -30.04 34.91 -34.80
N MET A 383 -30.47 34.17 -33.77
CA MET A 383 -31.79 34.34 -33.15
C MET A 383 -31.95 35.73 -32.51
N ARG A 384 -30.89 36.30 -31.92
CA ARG A 384 -30.90 37.69 -31.46
C ARG A 384 -30.99 38.67 -32.64
N THR A 385 -30.33 38.38 -33.75
CA THR A 385 -30.46 39.20 -34.97
C THR A 385 -31.89 39.16 -35.53
N VAL A 386 -32.59 38.02 -35.42
CA VAL A 386 -34.02 37.93 -35.77
C VAL A 386 -34.88 38.85 -34.91
N GLU A 387 -34.55 38.99 -33.62
CA GLU A 387 -35.19 39.93 -32.71
C GLU A 387 -34.87 41.40 -33.08
N GLY A 388 -33.59 41.74 -33.22
CA GLY A 388 -33.13 43.09 -33.57
C GLY A 388 -31.63 43.25 -33.51
N LYS A 389 -31.16 44.46 -33.19
CA LYS A 389 -29.72 44.74 -33.14
C LYS A 389 -29.12 44.25 -31.83
N ILE A 390 -28.03 43.48 -31.92
CA ILE A 390 -27.26 43.04 -30.77
C ILE A 390 -26.51 44.25 -30.18
N THR A 391 -26.83 44.59 -28.94
CA THR A 391 -26.01 45.42 -28.05
C THR A 391 -25.41 44.49 -26.99
N ASP A 392 -24.28 44.86 -26.39
CA ASP A 392 -23.47 43.97 -25.53
C ASP A 392 -24.26 42.90 -24.77
N ASN A 393 -25.15 43.34 -23.87
CA ASN A 393 -25.98 42.45 -23.06
C ASN A 393 -27.45 42.38 -23.48
N ALA A 394 -27.94 43.28 -24.33
CA ALA A 394 -29.36 43.38 -24.69
C ALA A 394 -29.57 43.28 -26.20
N THR A 395 -30.78 42.92 -26.63
CA THR A 395 -31.16 42.93 -28.04
C THR A 395 -32.29 43.93 -28.21
N THR A 396 -32.23 44.76 -29.25
CA THR A 396 -33.39 45.58 -29.62
C THR A 396 -34.45 44.70 -30.31
N ASP A 397 -35.65 45.21 -30.54
CA ASP A 397 -36.75 44.48 -31.20
C ASP A 397 -37.05 44.99 -32.61
N GLU A 398 -36.10 45.72 -33.21
CA GLU A 398 -36.26 46.42 -34.49
C GLU A 398 -36.56 45.46 -35.65
N ASN A 399 -35.86 44.32 -35.73
CA ASN A 399 -36.01 43.39 -36.85
C ASN A 399 -37.32 42.61 -36.73
N ILE A 400 -37.68 42.14 -35.53
CA ILE A 400 -38.95 41.43 -35.32
C ILE A 400 -40.15 42.36 -35.43
N LYS A 401 -40.03 43.65 -35.09
CA LYS A 401 -41.07 44.66 -35.34
C LYS A 401 -41.34 44.86 -36.82
N SER A 402 -40.32 44.75 -37.68
CA SER A 402 -40.50 44.75 -39.12
C SER A 402 -41.36 43.57 -39.61
N SER A 403 -41.50 42.48 -38.84
CA SER A 403 -42.43 41.38 -39.16
C SER A 403 -43.90 41.62 -38.71
N LYS A 404 -44.17 42.60 -37.83
CA LYS A 404 -45.53 42.87 -37.33
C LYS A 404 -46.32 43.71 -38.33
N ILE A 405 -47.09 43.04 -39.19
CA ILE A 405 -47.99 43.69 -40.16
C ILE A 405 -49.23 44.21 -39.44
N LEU A 406 -49.38 45.53 -39.36
CA LEU A 406 -50.59 46.20 -38.87
C LEU A 406 -51.37 46.80 -40.06
N GLN A 407 -52.61 46.35 -40.21
CA GLN A 407 -53.71 46.91 -41.02
C GLN A 407 -53.84 46.53 -42.51
N LYS A 408 -55.11 46.35 -42.91
CA LYS A 408 -55.61 45.43 -43.95
C LYS A 408 -55.82 46.05 -45.34
N ALA A 409 -55.22 47.19 -45.70
CA ALA A 409 -55.59 47.91 -46.94
C ALA A 409 -54.43 48.31 -47.89
N THR A 410 -53.15 48.13 -47.52
CA THR A 410 -51.99 48.31 -48.43
C THR A 410 -51.08 47.08 -48.38
N LEU A 411 -51.69 45.90 -48.52
CA LEU A 411 -51.09 44.60 -48.18
C LEU A 411 -49.76 44.36 -48.89
N PHE A 412 -49.70 44.43 -50.23
CA PHE A 412 -48.45 44.07 -50.94
C PHE A 412 -47.35 45.12 -50.84
N LYS A 413 -47.68 46.42 -50.92
CA LYS A 413 -46.68 47.49 -50.81
C LYS A 413 -45.98 47.49 -49.45
N THR A 414 -46.78 47.51 -48.39
CA THR A 414 -46.28 47.53 -47.01
C THR A 414 -45.56 46.23 -46.67
N LEU A 415 -46.14 45.08 -47.05
CA LEU A 415 -45.52 43.78 -46.79
C LEU A 415 -44.18 43.61 -47.50
N SER A 416 -44.09 44.02 -48.76
CA SER A 416 -42.87 43.87 -49.54
C SER A 416 -41.74 44.73 -48.97
N THR A 417 -42.01 45.98 -48.63
CA THR A 417 -41.03 46.87 -47.96
C THR A 417 -40.60 46.30 -46.61
N LYS A 418 -41.55 45.84 -45.79
CA LYS A 418 -41.27 45.31 -44.46
C LYS A 418 -40.50 43.99 -44.48
N PHE A 419 -40.77 43.13 -45.47
CA PHE A 419 -40.04 41.88 -45.64
C PHE A 419 -38.59 42.13 -46.08
N LYS A 420 -38.34 43.14 -46.92
CA LYS A 420 -36.98 43.58 -47.27
C LYS A 420 -36.22 44.10 -46.05
N GLU A 421 -36.87 44.94 -45.23
CA GLU A 421 -36.31 45.46 -43.99
C GLU A 421 -35.99 44.34 -42.98
N PHE A 422 -36.81 43.29 -42.93
CA PHE A 422 -36.56 42.12 -42.08
C PHE A 422 -35.42 41.24 -42.60
N PHE A 423 -35.37 40.96 -43.91
CA PHE A 423 -34.41 40.02 -44.47
C PHE A 423 -32.97 40.59 -44.56
N GLY A 424 -32.83 41.90 -44.82
CA GLY A 424 -31.52 42.56 -44.97
C GLY A 424 -30.56 42.31 -43.80
N PRO A 425 -30.95 42.55 -42.54
CA PRO A 425 -30.13 42.28 -41.36
C PRO A 425 -29.75 40.80 -41.21
N LEU A 426 -30.65 39.87 -41.56
CA LEU A 426 -30.36 38.43 -41.49
C LEU A 426 -29.29 38.02 -42.50
N LYS A 427 -29.39 38.53 -43.73
CA LYS A 427 -28.38 38.32 -44.77
C LYS A 427 -27.02 38.87 -44.34
N GLY A 428 -26.99 40.09 -43.80
CA GLY A 428 -25.74 40.70 -43.32
C GLY A 428 -25.07 39.92 -42.18
N TYR A 429 -25.86 39.38 -41.25
CA TYR A 429 -25.34 38.50 -40.21
C TYR A 429 -24.76 37.20 -40.78
N LEU A 430 -25.44 36.60 -41.76
CA LEU A 430 -24.97 35.39 -42.42
C LEU A 430 -23.66 35.58 -43.17
N ASP A 431 -23.51 36.67 -43.93
CA ASP A 431 -22.24 36.97 -44.59
C ASP A 431 -21.10 37.06 -43.57
N THR A 432 -21.35 37.77 -42.47
CA THR A 432 -20.37 37.96 -41.39
C THR A 432 -20.00 36.63 -40.74
N GLU A 433 -20.99 35.81 -40.40
CA GLU A 433 -20.78 34.54 -39.70
C GLU A 433 -20.14 33.48 -40.61
N ILE A 434 -20.54 33.40 -41.87
CA ILE A 434 -19.91 32.53 -42.87
C ILE A 434 -18.46 32.96 -43.08
N MET A 435 -18.18 34.27 -43.18
CA MET A 435 -16.82 34.76 -43.32
C MET A 435 -15.96 34.45 -42.08
N ARG A 436 -16.51 34.64 -40.88
CA ARG A 436 -15.85 34.29 -39.61
C ARG A 436 -15.48 32.82 -39.57
N LEU A 437 -16.42 31.93 -39.88
CA LEU A 437 -16.16 30.49 -39.87
C LEU A 437 -15.25 30.05 -41.03
N TYR A 438 -15.34 30.69 -42.18
CA TYR A 438 -14.44 30.46 -43.31
C TYR A 438 -12.99 30.79 -42.94
N LYS A 439 -12.76 31.90 -42.23
CA LYS A 439 -11.45 32.24 -41.64
C LYS A 439 -11.00 31.19 -40.62
N ASP A 440 -11.84 30.87 -39.64
CA ASP A 440 -11.52 29.90 -38.58
C ASP A 440 -11.13 28.52 -39.15
N SER A 441 -11.86 28.04 -40.16
CA SER A 441 -11.60 26.74 -40.79
C SER A 441 -10.33 26.75 -41.63
N ASN A 442 -10.03 27.83 -42.37
CA ASN A 442 -8.82 27.91 -43.17
C ASN A 442 -7.56 28.16 -42.34
N ALA A 443 -7.67 28.83 -41.19
CA ALA A 443 -6.58 28.99 -40.22
C ALA A 443 -6.15 27.65 -39.59
N LYS A 444 -7.05 26.65 -39.53
CA LYS A 444 -6.79 25.30 -39.00
C LYS A 444 -6.20 24.33 -40.04
N LYS A 445 -6.14 24.70 -41.31
CA LYS A 445 -5.53 23.86 -42.37
C LYS A 445 -4.01 23.79 -42.19
N ASN A 446 -3.39 22.78 -42.79
CA ASN A 446 -1.94 22.64 -42.83
C ASN A 446 -1.44 22.66 -44.29
N PRO A 447 -0.73 23.71 -44.74
CA PRO A 447 -0.39 24.92 -44.00
C PRO A 447 -1.61 25.84 -43.74
N PRO A 448 -1.56 26.71 -42.71
CA PRO A 448 -2.63 27.69 -42.45
C PRO A 448 -2.78 28.67 -43.61
N VAL A 449 -4.03 28.93 -44.00
CA VAL A 449 -4.35 29.93 -45.03
C VAL A 449 -4.98 31.15 -44.36
N THR A 450 -4.38 32.32 -44.53
CA THR A 450 -4.91 33.59 -44.03
C THR A 450 -5.89 34.18 -45.04
N ILE A 451 -7.11 34.49 -44.58
CA ILE A 451 -8.17 35.11 -45.38
C ILE A 451 -8.43 36.52 -44.81
N GLY A 452 -8.32 37.55 -45.64
CA GLY A 452 -8.59 38.95 -45.29
C GLY A 452 -10.08 39.28 -45.27
N ASP A 453 -10.48 40.37 -44.59
CA ASP A 453 -11.89 40.78 -44.46
C ASP A 453 -12.62 41.03 -45.79
N LYS A 454 -11.88 41.34 -46.86
CA LYS A 454 -12.42 41.67 -48.17
C LYS A 454 -12.45 40.49 -49.14
N ASP A 455 -11.88 39.35 -48.74
CA ASP A 455 -11.88 38.17 -49.58
C ASP A 455 -13.30 37.59 -49.65
N PRO A 456 -13.82 37.25 -50.84
CA PRO A 456 -15.16 36.69 -50.96
C PRO A 456 -15.21 35.31 -50.30
N HIS A 457 -16.16 35.11 -49.39
CA HIS A 457 -16.44 33.78 -48.87
C HIS A 457 -17.20 32.94 -49.93
N PRO A 458 -17.17 31.61 -49.87
CA PRO A 458 -17.73 30.73 -50.91
C PRO A 458 -19.23 30.88 -51.22
N TYR A 459 -19.96 31.64 -50.41
CA TYR A 459 -21.41 31.85 -50.53
C TYR A 459 -21.79 33.30 -50.81
N ALA A 460 -20.83 34.22 -50.94
CA ALA A 460 -21.11 35.65 -51.09
C ALA A 460 -22.01 35.88 -52.31
N ASP A 461 -21.60 35.38 -53.47
CA ASP A 461 -22.35 35.49 -54.72
C ASP A 461 -23.72 34.80 -54.65
N ALA A 462 -23.81 33.65 -53.98
CA ALA A 462 -25.05 32.91 -53.86
C ALA A 462 -26.07 33.61 -52.93
N LEU A 463 -25.63 34.17 -51.81
CA LEU A 463 -26.48 34.95 -50.90
C LEU A 463 -26.90 36.27 -51.55
N ASP A 464 -26.00 36.93 -52.27
CA ASP A 464 -26.32 38.13 -53.07
C ASP A 464 -27.34 37.82 -54.17
N ALA A 465 -27.19 36.69 -54.86
CA ALA A 465 -28.13 36.24 -55.87
C ALA A 465 -29.52 35.98 -55.26
N VAL A 466 -29.61 35.30 -54.11
CA VAL A 466 -30.87 35.06 -53.40
C VAL A 466 -31.52 36.39 -53.00
N GLN A 467 -30.76 37.31 -52.38
CA GLN A 467 -31.26 38.62 -51.98
C GLN A 467 -31.76 39.43 -53.19
N SER A 468 -31.00 39.42 -54.28
CA SER A 468 -31.36 40.11 -55.52
C SER A 468 -32.67 39.59 -56.10
N LYS A 469 -32.81 38.26 -56.27
CA LYS A 469 -34.04 37.67 -56.81
C LYS A 469 -35.25 37.85 -55.90
N LEU A 470 -35.05 37.75 -54.59
CA LEU A 470 -36.08 38.04 -53.60
C LEU A 470 -36.52 39.52 -53.70
N ASN A 471 -35.58 40.45 -53.82
CA ASN A 471 -35.89 41.87 -53.96
C ASN A 471 -36.68 42.17 -55.22
N THR A 472 -36.30 41.57 -56.36
CA THR A 472 -37.04 41.69 -57.63
C THR A 472 -38.48 41.21 -57.49
N LEU A 473 -38.70 40.04 -56.88
CA LEU A 473 -40.02 39.49 -56.62
C LEU A 473 -40.87 40.43 -55.75
N LEU A 474 -40.28 40.96 -54.68
CA LEU A 474 -40.94 41.88 -53.76
C LEU A 474 -41.21 43.25 -54.40
N ASP A 475 -40.35 43.75 -55.28
CA ASP A 475 -40.59 44.99 -56.03
C ASP A 475 -41.75 44.84 -57.01
N GLU A 476 -41.88 43.68 -57.66
CA GLU A 476 -43.04 43.41 -58.51
C GLU A 476 -44.33 43.45 -57.70
N LEU A 477 -44.38 42.71 -56.58
CA LEU A 477 -45.55 42.70 -55.68
C LEU A 477 -45.89 44.11 -55.16
N HIS A 478 -44.86 44.90 -54.83
CA HIS A 478 -45.02 46.29 -54.43
C HIS A 478 -45.66 47.14 -55.54
N ASN A 479 -45.22 46.98 -56.79
CA ASN A 479 -45.65 47.83 -57.89
C ASN A 479 -46.99 47.42 -58.51
N SER A 480 -47.27 46.13 -58.63
CA SER A 480 -48.41 45.61 -59.38
C SER A 480 -49.75 45.70 -58.61
N ASN A 481 -49.74 45.63 -57.27
CA ASN A 481 -50.94 45.48 -56.41
C ASN A 481 -51.81 44.23 -56.69
N HIS A 482 -51.48 43.42 -57.71
CA HIS A 482 -52.12 42.16 -58.08
C HIS A 482 -51.08 41.18 -58.61
N PHE A 483 -51.40 39.89 -58.68
CA PHE A 483 -50.48 38.88 -59.19
C PHE A 483 -50.47 38.92 -60.73
N THR A 484 -49.30 39.18 -61.31
CA THR A 484 -49.10 39.21 -62.76
C THR A 484 -48.40 37.93 -63.24
N HIS A 485 -48.39 37.68 -64.55
CA HIS A 485 -47.57 36.59 -65.13
C HIS A 485 -46.08 36.69 -64.73
N SER A 486 -45.55 37.90 -64.53
CA SER A 486 -44.13 38.08 -64.13
C SER A 486 -43.81 37.44 -62.78
N LEU A 487 -44.81 37.28 -61.90
CA LEU A 487 -44.68 36.62 -60.60
C LEU A 487 -44.15 35.20 -60.75
N THR A 488 -44.70 34.43 -61.69
CA THR A 488 -44.29 33.04 -61.94
C THR A 488 -42.83 32.96 -62.38
N ILE A 489 -42.40 33.90 -63.23
CA ILE A 489 -41.01 33.98 -63.70
C ILE A 489 -40.08 34.33 -62.52
N ASN A 490 -40.46 35.30 -61.70
CA ASN A 490 -39.66 35.75 -60.56
C ASN A 490 -39.60 34.69 -59.44
N LEU A 491 -40.67 33.92 -59.23
CA LEU A 491 -40.66 32.74 -58.35
C LEU A 491 -39.70 31.67 -58.86
N GLY A 492 -39.72 31.33 -60.15
CA GLY A 492 -38.77 30.40 -60.76
C GLY A 492 -37.30 30.86 -60.62
N ASN A 493 -37.06 32.15 -60.80
CA ASN A 493 -35.73 32.76 -60.61
C ASN A 493 -35.27 32.66 -59.14
N LEU A 494 -36.15 32.96 -58.18
CA LEU A 494 -35.86 32.82 -56.75
C LEU A 494 -35.60 31.36 -56.37
N SER A 495 -36.41 30.42 -56.86
CA SER A 495 -36.22 28.98 -56.64
C SER A 495 -34.86 28.51 -57.17
N THR A 496 -34.46 28.96 -58.35
CA THR A 496 -33.15 28.67 -58.94
C THR A 496 -31.99 29.21 -58.09
N ALA A 497 -32.10 30.45 -57.60
CA ALA A 497 -31.10 31.03 -56.71
C ALA A 497 -31.01 30.25 -55.37
N LEU A 498 -32.14 29.89 -54.78
CA LEU A 498 -32.20 29.07 -53.56
C LEU A 498 -31.60 27.67 -53.76
N ASN A 499 -31.79 27.07 -54.93
CA ASN A 499 -31.19 25.79 -55.28
C ASN A 499 -29.68 25.90 -55.53
N SER A 500 -29.18 27.08 -55.89
CA SER A 500 -27.75 27.35 -56.06
C SER A 500 -27.03 27.63 -54.73
N LEU A 501 -27.78 27.89 -53.66
CA LEU A 501 -27.29 27.89 -52.28
C LEU A 501 -27.03 26.43 -51.83
N VAL A 502 -26.07 25.77 -52.46
CA VAL A 502 -25.62 24.41 -52.15
C VAL A 502 -24.26 24.50 -51.47
N PRO A 503 -24.08 23.79 -50.36
CA PRO A 503 -22.77 23.67 -49.75
C PRO A 503 -21.87 22.77 -50.58
N THR A 504 -20.82 23.34 -51.16
CA THR A 504 -19.93 22.59 -52.06
C THR A 504 -18.74 21.93 -51.35
N ASN A 505 -18.43 22.28 -50.10
CA ASN A 505 -17.33 21.69 -49.33
C ASN A 505 -17.72 21.52 -47.86
N PHE A 506 -17.78 20.28 -47.35
CA PHE A 506 -18.17 20.03 -45.96
C PHE A 506 -17.17 19.24 -45.14
N GLU A 507 -16.47 19.97 -44.27
CA GLU A 507 -16.28 19.62 -42.86
C GLU A 507 -16.50 20.91 -42.03
N GLY A 508 -17.55 20.98 -41.20
CA GLY A 508 -17.69 22.03 -40.17
C GLY A 508 -19.09 22.65 -39.94
N PRO A 509 -19.30 23.33 -38.78
CA PRO A 509 -20.59 23.84 -38.28
C PRO A 509 -21.21 25.03 -39.04
N CYS A 510 -20.75 25.35 -40.24
CA CYS A 510 -21.24 26.48 -41.06
C CYS A 510 -22.57 26.21 -41.80
N ASN A 511 -23.17 25.03 -41.65
CA ASN A 511 -24.24 24.58 -42.54
C ASN A 511 -25.65 24.98 -42.10
N THR A 512 -25.89 25.09 -40.79
CA THR A 512 -27.27 25.18 -40.29
C THR A 512 -27.95 26.51 -40.64
N LEU A 513 -27.22 27.64 -40.63
CA LEU A 513 -27.85 28.96 -40.81
C LEU A 513 -28.29 29.23 -42.27
N PRO A 514 -27.46 28.99 -43.31
CA PRO A 514 -27.92 29.07 -44.69
C PRO A 514 -29.05 28.08 -45.01
N ASP A 515 -29.03 26.89 -44.41
CA ASP A 515 -30.10 25.89 -44.57
C ASP A 515 -31.43 26.36 -43.97
N VAL A 516 -31.41 26.98 -42.78
CA VAL A 516 -32.61 27.60 -42.17
C VAL A 516 -33.22 28.66 -43.09
N LEU A 517 -32.40 29.52 -43.71
CA LEU A 517 -32.89 30.48 -44.69
C LEU A 517 -33.48 29.81 -45.92
N LYS A 518 -32.80 28.81 -46.46
CA LYS A 518 -33.24 28.07 -47.65
C LYS A 518 -34.61 27.43 -47.41
N VAL A 519 -34.83 26.83 -46.24
CA VAL A 519 -36.13 26.26 -45.84
C VAL A 519 -37.19 27.34 -45.71
N GLY A 520 -36.89 28.45 -45.00
CA GLY A 520 -37.84 29.55 -44.80
C GLY A 520 -38.28 30.19 -46.11
N LEU A 521 -37.33 30.51 -47.01
CA LEU A 521 -37.63 31.13 -48.30
C LEU A 521 -38.30 30.17 -49.29
N ARG A 522 -38.04 28.86 -49.19
CA ARG A 522 -38.81 27.84 -49.94
C ARG A 522 -40.26 27.77 -49.47
N GLY A 523 -40.51 27.87 -48.17
CA GLY A 523 -41.87 27.97 -47.62
C GLY A 523 -42.59 29.22 -48.14
N PHE A 524 -41.92 30.37 -48.11
CA PHE A 524 -42.43 31.62 -48.67
C PHE A 524 -42.74 31.50 -50.18
N HIS A 525 -41.81 30.95 -50.97
CA HIS A 525 -42.02 30.66 -52.38
C HIS A 525 -43.25 29.78 -52.60
N ALA A 526 -43.38 28.67 -51.86
CA ALA A 526 -44.49 27.73 -52.00
C ALA A 526 -45.85 28.35 -51.67
N GLU A 527 -45.93 29.32 -50.74
CA GLU A 527 -47.17 30.05 -50.49
C GLU A 527 -47.51 31.03 -51.63
N LEU A 528 -46.52 31.71 -52.21
CA LEU A 528 -46.76 32.62 -53.34
C LEU A 528 -47.07 31.88 -54.65
N GLU A 529 -46.55 30.67 -54.83
CA GLU A 529 -46.85 29.81 -55.98
C GLU A 529 -48.34 29.43 -56.07
N LYS A 530 -49.07 29.48 -54.96
CA LYS A 530 -50.52 29.21 -54.90
C LYS A 530 -51.37 30.40 -55.37
N ALA A 531 -50.77 31.55 -55.68
CA ALA A 531 -51.46 32.74 -56.13
C ALA A 531 -52.19 32.50 -57.46
N TYR A 532 -53.42 33.01 -57.57
CA TYR A 532 -54.15 32.96 -58.84
C TYR A 532 -53.60 34.01 -59.81
N VAL A 533 -53.11 33.54 -60.95
CA VAL A 533 -52.76 34.36 -62.12
C VAL A 533 -53.74 33.99 -63.24
N SER A 534 -54.34 35.00 -63.88
CA SER A 534 -55.28 34.76 -64.98
C SER A 534 -54.54 34.18 -66.19
N VAL A 535 -55.13 33.18 -66.84
CA VAL A 535 -54.61 32.59 -68.10
C VAL A 535 -54.45 33.63 -69.21
N TYR A 536 -55.21 34.73 -69.13
CA TYR A 536 -55.19 35.81 -70.11
C TYR A 536 -54.28 36.97 -69.72
N ASP A 537 -53.67 36.94 -68.54
CA ASP A 537 -52.74 37.97 -68.11
C ASP A 537 -51.42 37.85 -68.88
N GLY A 538 -50.97 38.96 -69.49
CA GLY A 538 -49.82 38.98 -70.40
C GLY A 538 -50.07 38.45 -71.82
N VAL A 539 -51.31 38.10 -72.19
CA VAL A 539 -51.66 37.67 -73.56
C VAL A 539 -51.87 38.88 -74.49
N ASN A 540 -51.04 38.99 -75.53
CA ASN A 540 -51.15 40.02 -76.56
C ASN A 540 -52.30 39.73 -77.54
N PHE A 541 -52.95 40.79 -78.04
CA PHE A 541 -53.92 40.67 -79.12
C PHE A 541 -53.23 40.25 -80.42
N GLY A 542 -53.87 39.42 -81.23
CA GLY A 542 -53.31 38.91 -82.49
C GLY A 542 -53.16 39.98 -83.59
N ALA A 543 -53.78 41.15 -83.43
CA ALA A 543 -53.62 42.32 -84.30
C ALA A 543 -54.05 43.61 -83.56
N SER A 544 -53.69 44.78 -84.10
CA SER A 544 -54.12 46.07 -83.54
C SER A 544 -55.64 46.22 -83.54
N LEU A 545 -56.20 46.74 -82.44
CA LEU A 545 -57.65 46.97 -82.29
C LEU A 545 -58.11 48.28 -82.94
N THR A 546 -57.22 49.26 -83.06
CA THR A 546 -57.53 50.59 -83.61
C THR A 546 -56.56 50.97 -84.73
N GLU A 547 -57.05 51.81 -85.63
CA GLU A 547 -56.32 52.50 -86.69
C GLU A 547 -56.66 53.99 -86.64
N THR A 548 -55.74 54.83 -87.10
CA THR A 548 -55.99 56.28 -87.16
C THR A 548 -56.69 56.61 -88.47
N LYS A 549 -57.89 57.20 -88.41
CA LYS A 549 -58.59 57.73 -89.57
C LYS A 549 -58.32 59.22 -89.69
N VAL A 550 -57.79 59.66 -90.82
CA VAL A 550 -57.63 61.09 -91.17
C VAL A 550 -58.88 61.54 -91.94
N HIS A 551 -59.51 62.61 -91.48
CA HIS A 551 -60.65 63.25 -92.12
C HIS A 551 -60.19 64.25 -93.17
N ALA A 552 -61.06 64.59 -94.12
CA ALA A 552 -60.73 65.50 -95.21
C ALA A 552 -60.35 66.93 -94.75
N ASP A 553 -60.71 67.31 -93.52
CA ASP A 553 -60.37 68.58 -92.87
C ASP A 553 -59.05 68.53 -92.07
N GLY A 554 -58.29 67.43 -92.17
CA GLY A 554 -57.01 67.21 -91.49
C GLY A 554 -57.14 66.71 -90.05
N ARG A 555 -58.36 66.52 -89.53
CA ARG A 555 -58.57 65.97 -88.18
C ARG A 555 -58.33 64.46 -88.16
N THR A 556 -57.83 63.93 -87.06
CA THR A 556 -57.66 62.48 -86.88
C THR A 556 -58.64 61.94 -85.84
N SER A 557 -59.30 60.82 -86.14
CA SER A 557 -60.13 60.06 -85.19
C SER A 557 -59.68 58.61 -85.13
N GLY A 558 -59.73 57.99 -83.96
CA GLY A 558 -59.57 56.55 -83.82
C GLY A 558 -60.72 55.82 -84.53
N LYS A 559 -60.39 54.83 -85.36
CA LYS A 559 -61.34 53.91 -85.98
C LYS A 559 -60.98 52.49 -85.55
N LEU A 560 -61.97 51.68 -85.21
CA LEU A 560 -61.73 50.26 -84.92
C LEU A 560 -61.29 49.54 -86.21
N THR A 561 -60.24 48.74 -86.13
CA THR A 561 -59.86 47.84 -87.23
C THR A 561 -60.93 46.77 -87.40
N THR A 562 -60.87 45.99 -88.49
CA THR A 562 -61.75 44.81 -88.64
C THR A 562 -61.57 43.81 -87.50
N TYR A 563 -60.33 43.62 -87.03
CA TYR A 563 -60.04 42.76 -85.87
C TYR A 563 -60.60 43.36 -84.58
N GLY A 564 -60.40 44.66 -84.35
CA GLY A 564 -60.98 45.41 -83.23
C GLY A 564 -62.51 45.34 -83.21
N THR A 565 -63.16 45.45 -84.37
CA THR A 565 -64.62 45.35 -84.51
C THR A 565 -65.14 43.96 -84.14
N LYS A 566 -64.46 42.90 -84.59
CA LYS A 566 -64.81 41.52 -84.22
C LYS A 566 -64.58 41.29 -82.72
N CYS A 567 -63.46 41.76 -82.18
CA CYS A 567 -63.15 41.66 -80.75
C CYS A 567 -64.19 42.39 -79.89
N ALA A 568 -64.53 43.64 -80.23
CA ALA A 568 -65.53 44.42 -79.52
C ALA A 568 -66.93 43.82 -79.61
N LYS A 569 -67.32 43.25 -80.76
CA LYS A 569 -68.58 42.52 -80.90
C LYS A 569 -68.64 41.31 -79.96
N VAL A 570 -67.62 40.46 -79.99
CA VAL A 570 -67.54 39.29 -79.10
C VAL A 570 -67.61 39.73 -77.64
N PHE A 571 -66.88 40.79 -77.29
CA PHE A 571 -66.88 41.35 -75.95
C PHE A 571 -68.27 41.84 -75.51
N LEU A 572 -68.95 42.63 -76.33
CA LEU A 572 -70.30 43.14 -76.04
C LEU A 572 -71.33 42.02 -75.95
N THR A 573 -71.20 40.97 -76.78
CA THR A 573 -72.06 39.78 -76.69
C THR A 573 -71.82 39.04 -75.37
N LEU A 574 -70.57 38.84 -74.97
CA LEU A 574 -70.25 38.24 -73.67
C LEU A 574 -70.80 39.10 -72.52
N LEU A 575 -70.66 40.42 -72.60
CA LEU A 575 -71.16 41.35 -71.59
C LEU A 575 -72.69 41.34 -71.50
N SER A 576 -73.42 41.20 -72.61
CA SER A 576 -74.87 41.09 -72.58
C SER A 576 -75.32 39.78 -71.91
N ILE A 577 -74.73 38.65 -72.31
CA ILE A 577 -75.00 37.33 -71.70
C ILE A 577 -74.74 37.40 -70.19
N LEU A 578 -73.63 38.01 -69.80
CA LEU A 578 -73.23 38.19 -68.42
C LEU A 578 -74.20 39.05 -67.62
N SER A 579 -74.63 40.17 -68.20
CA SER A 579 -75.62 41.07 -67.62
C SER A 579 -76.96 40.36 -67.42
N ASP A 580 -77.39 39.57 -68.41
CA ASP A 580 -78.64 38.79 -68.35
C ASP A 580 -78.56 37.71 -67.27
N ASP A 581 -77.45 36.95 -67.23
CA ASP A 581 -77.18 35.93 -66.22
C ASP A 581 -77.12 36.53 -64.80
N LEU A 582 -76.46 37.69 -64.64
CA LEU A 582 -76.42 38.43 -63.37
C LEU A 582 -77.80 38.94 -62.95
N ASN A 583 -78.59 39.45 -63.88
CA ASN A 583 -79.96 39.89 -63.62
C ASN A 583 -80.87 38.72 -63.25
N ALA A 584 -80.69 37.55 -63.85
CA ALA A 584 -81.39 36.31 -63.49
C ALA A 584 -81.01 35.80 -62.09
N LEU A 585 -79.77 36.02 -61.64
CA LEU A 585 -79.29 35.69 -60.29
C LEU A 585 -79.73 36.69 -59.21
N LYS A 586 -80.05 37.94 -59.59
CA LYS A 586 -80.42 39.03 -58.68
C LYS A 586 -81.58 38.70 -57.70
N PRO A 587 -82.66 38.00 -58.09
CA PRO A 587 -83.73 37.60 -57.17
C PRO A 587 -83.29 36.55 -56.15
N PHE A 588 -82.46 35.58 -56.55
CA PHE A 588 -81.95 34.52 -55.68
C PHE A 588 -81.03 35.08 -54.59
N VAL A 589 -80.18 36.05 -54.96
CA VAL A 589 -79.30 36.76 -54.02
C VAL A 589 -80.13 37.64 -53.07
N LYS A 590 -81.15 38.35 -53.55
CA LYS A 590 -82.06 39.14 -52.67
C LYS A 590 -82.84 38.28 -51.67
N ALA A 591 -83.27 37.08 -52.05
CA ALA A 591 -84.02 36.18 -51.17
C ALA A 591 -83.15 35.50 -50.09
N HIS A 592 -81.82 35.41 -50.31
CA HIS A 592 -80.92 34.62 -49.44
C HIS A 592 -79.80 35.42 -48.77
N VAL A 593 -79.77 36.75 -48.90
CA VAL A 593 -78.72 37.58 -48.29
C VAL A 593 -79.27 38.41 -47.13
N ASN A 594 -79.01 37.92 -45.91
CA ASN A 594 -78.87 38.77 -44.73
C ASN A 594 -77.52 39.50 -44.86
N LEU A 595 -77.54 40.79 -45.23
CA LEU A 595 -76.38 41.60 -45.70
C LEU A 595 -75.20 41.73 -44.72
N LYS A 596 -75.25 41.12 -43.53
CA LYS A 596 -74.13 41.13 -42.56
C LYS A 596 -73.04 40.07 -42.81
N ARG A 597 -73.22 39.14 -43.76
CA ARG A 597 -72.31 37.98 -43.94
C ARG A 597 -71.39 38.02 -45.17
N LEU A 598 -71.42 39.10 -45.96
CA LEU A 598 -70.67 39.21 -47.23
C LEU A 598 -69.21 39.68 -47.10
N ALA A 599 -68.69 39.91 -45.89
CA ALA A 599 -67.33 40.42 -45.67
C ALA A 599 -66.21 39.37 -45.87
N ASN A 600 -66.47 38.20 -46.47
CA ASN A 600 -65.44 37.19 -46.68
C ASN A 600 -65.70 36.35 -47.96
N PRO A 601 -65.03 36.65 -49.10
CA PRO A 601 -65.35 36.03 -50.40
C PRO A 601 -65.01 34.53 -50.50
N LEU A 602 -64.25 33.96 -49.55
CA LEU A 602 -63.82 32.55 -49.58
C LEU A 602 -64.81 31.54 -48.98
N ARG A 603 -65.94 31.98 -48.39
CA ARG A 603 -66.91 31.08 -47.74
C ARG A 603 -68.25 30.90 -48.46
N LEU A 604 -68.44 31.54 -49.62
CA LEU A 604 -69.67 31.38 -50.41
C LEU A 604 -69.77 30.02 -51.14
N VAL A 605 -68.70 29.23 -51.20
CA VAL A 605 -68.62 27.98 -51.99
C VAL A 605 -69.40 26.81 -51.36
N ASN A 606 -69.80 26.90 -50.09
CA ASN A 606 -70.31 25.72 -49.37
C ASN A 606 -71.80 25.79 -48.98
N SER A 607 -72.57 26.80 -49.41
CA SER A 607 -74.00 26.88 -49.07
C SER A 607 -74.92 27.33 -50.20
N LEU A 608 -74.41 27.39 -51.43
CA LEU A 608 -75.22 27.65 -52.62
C LEU A 608 -75.22 26.39 -53.49
N PRO A 609 -76.33 26.03 -54.16
CA PRO A 609 -76.36 24.90 -55.08
C PRO A 609 -75.19 25.01 -56.06
N ILE A 610 -74.49 23.90 -56.31
CA ILE A 610 -73.30 23.83 -57.17
C ILE A 610 -73.53 24.54 -58.52
N THR A 611 -74.76 24.52 -59.03
CA THR A 611 -75.19 25.24 -60.23
C THR A 611 -75.04 26.75 -60.12
N VAL A 612 -75.42 27.37 -58.99
CA VAL A 612 -75.30 28.82 -58.74
C VAL A 612 -73.85 29.24 -58.55
N LEU A 613 -73.03 28.38 -57.95
CA LEU A 613 -71.60 28.63 -57.80
C LEU A 613 -70.83 28.48 -59.11
N LEU A 614 -71.17 27.50 -59.94
CA LEU A 614 -70.61 27.38 -61.28
C LEU A 614 -71.00 28.57 -62.16
N TYR A 615 -72.26 29.02 -62.07
CA TYR A 615 -72.74 30.21 -62.78
C TYR A 615 -72.04 31.49 -62.27
N ALA A 616 -71.96 31.72 -60.96
CA ALA A 616 -71.25 32.86 -60.39
C ALA A 616 -69.73 32.83 -60.68
N ARG A 617 -69.11 31.65 -60.71
CA ARG A 617 -67.69 31.48 -61.05
C ARG A 617 -67.45 31.69 -62.56
N GLN A 618 -68.40 31.33 -63.41
CA GLN A 618 -68.37 31.63 -64.84
C GLN A 618 -68.57 33.12 -65.08
N ILE A 619 -69.50 33.77 -64.36
CA ILE A 619 -69.76 35.20 -64.44
C ILE A 619 -68.57 36.03 -63.95
N ILE A 620 -67.97 35.69 -62.79
CA ILE A 620 -66.76 36.37 -62.30
C ILE A 620 -65.61 36.19 -63.30
N LYS A 621 -65.49 35.01 -63.94
CA LYS A 621 -64.53 34.78 -65.04
C LYS A 621 -64.78 35.69 -66.25
N THR A 622 -66.03 36.00 -66.59
CA THR A 622 -66.34 36.90 -67.73
C THR A 622 -66.30 38.38 -67.35
N VAL A 623 -66.69 38.79 -66.13
CA VAL A 623 -66.66 40.20 -65.64
C VAL A 623 -65.22 40.66 -65.44
N SER A 624 -64.37 39.81 -64.85
CA SER A 624 -62.94 40.14 -64.65
C SER A 624 -62.18 40.24 -65.99
N CYS A 625 -62.60 39.47 -67.01
CA CYS A 625 -62.13 39.64 -68.39
C CYS A 625 -62.60 40.94 -69.06
N ALA A 626 -63.70 41.53 -68.57
CA ALA A 626 -64.32 42.73 -69.12
C ALA A 626 -63.74 44.03 -68.55
N GLU A 627 -63.55 44.08 -67.24
CA GLU A 627 -63.06 45.29 -66.56
C GLU A 627 -61.57 45.57 -66.88
N MET A 628 -60.74 44.56 -67.12
CA MET A 628 -59.30 44.73 -67.40
C MET A 628 -58.98 45.28 -68.80
N LYS A 629 -59.91 45.21 -69.77
CA LYS A 629 -59.71 45.71 -71.14
C LYS A 629 -60.61 46.90 -71.49
N SER A 630 -61.50 47.28 -70.57
CA SER A 630 -62.36 48.47 -70.71
C SER A 630 -61.57 49.78 -70.64
N SER A 631 -60.46 49.84 -69.90
CA SER A 631 -59.65 51.07 -69.78
C SER A 631 -59.03 51.55 -71.10
N GLU A 632 -58.80 50.66 -72.08
CA GLU A 632 -58.34 51.04 -73.42
C GLU A 632 -59.48 51.33 -74.41
N VAL A 633 -60.72 50.95 -74.09
CA VAL A 633 -61.90 51.18 -74.95
C VAL A 633 -62.77 52.35 -74.45
N SER A 634 -62.74 52.65 -73.15
CA SER A 634 -63.52 53.73 -72.50
C SER A 634 -63.14 55.15 -72.92
N ILE A 635 -62.03 55.34 -73.65
CA ILE A 635 -61.66 56.66 -74.20
C ILE A 635 -62.38 56.96 -75.53
N TYR A 636 -63.10 56.00 -76.14
CA TYR A 636 -63.69 56.18 -77.47
C TYR A 636 -65.23 56.04 -77.57
N ILE A 637 -65.93 55.82 -76.45
CA ILE A 637 -67.41 55.82 -76.41
C ILE A 637 -67.87 56.96 -75.50
N GLN A 638 -67.56 58.19 -75.90
CA GLN A 638 -68.14 59.41 -75.31
C GLN A 638 -68.34 60.51 -76.38
N ASN A 639 -68.88 60.11 -77.53
CA ASN A 639 -69.60 60.97 -78.47
C ASN A 639 -70.79 60.19 -79.05
#